data_AF-A0A0P6X2L3-F1
#
_entry.id   AF-A0A0P6X2L3-F1
#
_cell.length_a   1.000
_cell.length_b   1.000
_cell.length_c   1.000
_cell.angle_alpha   90.00
_cell.angle_beta   90.00
_cell.angle_gamma   90.00
#
_symmetry.space_group_name_H-M   'P 1'
#
loop_
_entity.id
_entity.type
_entity.pdbx_description
1 polymer ?
#
loop_
_entity_poly.entity_id
_entity_poly.type
_entity_poly.pdbx_seq_one_letter_code
_entity_poly.pdbx_strand_id
1 'polypeptide(L)'
;MNRIHRLHQLGQSLWYDNIQRSLLENGKLAQLIEQGLIRGVTSNPTIFHNAIARSNDYDAALKPMAWSGWNAEQIFYQLAIEDIQAAADLFRPLYEESNASDGYVSLEVNPLLANDTNGTITESQRLWSLVNRPNLMIKIPATAAGIPAIRKTIAAGINVNVTLIFSLVRYAEVIDAYLSGLEDRLAQGLPVDRIASVASFFVSRVDTKVDQRLNEIIQNEESNAGLAQSLLGKAAIANARLAYALYLKKFAEERFVVLREKGARTQRPLWASTSTKNPAYRDVIYVEELIGPDTVNTVPPQTLEAFLDHGEAQVKLGPDVEAEKKVIRQLEELGISMDQVTYELEVEGVKAFADAFTALQQAIEQRRQAAVEELGPLRNSLPESVKRQEQEQVVRRIFDMDPSLWTEDPNGQAEIRQRLGWLHSPQNSRVLHRDYQQLAESCSKDGLTHALLLGMGGSSLAPEVLRLTFGVGRIGDQNALDLAILDSTDPQQVLEAASRAPLEQTLFIVSSKSGTTSEVNAFFDYFWQQAQTTLGGKAAAHFVAITDPGTVLEKLAREKGFRAILAGDPQVGGRYSALTPFGLFPAALLGINLDTLLQRAERMMAQSLPALPAARNPGLVLGTILGEAVLDGRDKLTILAEPPFESFGSWLEQLIAESTGKEGKGIIPVDLEPPVAAEHYGEDRLFVYFRSNGLWDERANALRQAGHPVLVFDLKDAYDLGAEFYRWEMATAVASAILGINGFDQPDVQDNKDRTTRKIEEYRRTAVLDEGQPRWENEQGRVYGIQLEGLTGASTLREVVQLFLREARKEDYVAINAYLPRNSQTLEVLQKLRHVILEKTGCATTLGFGPRFLHSTGQLHKGGPDRALFLQITREVDQDVEIPGRGISFGILERAQALGDLEALLARQRRVIRIHLTKASVEDLI
;
A
#
# COMPACT_ATOMS: atom_id res chain seq x y z
N MET A 1 20.79 35.31 -0.95
CA MET A 1 19.39 35.35 -1.43
C MET A 1 19.39 34.79 -2.83
N ASN A 2 18.65 33.70 -3.10
CA ASN A 2 18.65 33.11 -4.45
C ASN A 2 17.85 33.99 -5.44
N ARG A 3 18.01 33.75 -6.74
CA ARG A 3 17.39 34.53 -7.83
C ARG A 3 15.85 34.55 -7.74
N ILE A 4 15.25 33.45 -7.27
CA ILE A 4 13.79 33.33 -7.09
C ILE A 4 13.28 34.24 -5.95
N HIS A 5 13.95 34.26 -4.80
CA HIS A 5 13.59 35.18 -3.71
C HIS A 5 13.65 36.64 -4.18
N ARG A 6 14.63 36.99 -5.02
CA ARG A 6 14.69 38.31 -5.64
C ARG A 6 13.49 38.56 -6.55
N LEU A 7 13.13 37.60 -7.40
CA LEU A 7 11.95 37.68 -8.27
C LEU A 7 10.65 37.87 -7.46
N HIS A 8 10.50 37.19 -6.32
CA HIS A 8 9.36 37.40 -5.41
C HIS A 8 9.31 38.81 -4.83
N GLN A 9 10.45 39.39 -4.46
CA GLN A 9 10.51 40.80 -4.01
C GLN A 9 10.13 41.80 -5.09
N LEU A 10 10.28 41.44 -6.37
CA LEU A 10 9.86 42.26 -7.50
C LEU A 10 8.35 42.12 -7.79
N GLY A 11 7.62 41.34 -6.97
CA GLY A 11 6.17 41.19 -7.04
C GLY A 11 5.68 40.13 -8.02
N GLN A 12 6.55 39.21 -8.45
CA GLN A 12 6.16 38.05 -9.25
C GLN A 12 6.18 36.75 -8.42
N SER A 13 5.11 35.96 -8.47
CA SER A 13 5.08 34.61 -7.88
C SER A 13 5.47 33.57 -8.92
N LEU A 14 6.30 32.59 -8.55
CA LEU A 14 6.56 31.41 -9.39
C LEU A 14 5.66 30.27 -8.95
N TRP A 15 4.89 29.73 -9.89
CA TRP A 15 4.09 28.53 -9.70
C TRP A 15 4.73 27.36 -10.45
N TYR A 16 4.54 26.16 -9.94
CA TYR A 16 5.08 24.94 -10.51
C TYR A 16 4.06 24.29 -11.44
N ASP A 17 4.40 24.16 -12.72
CA ASP A 17 3.53 23.58 -13.75
C ASP A 17 3.71 22.06 -13.87
N ASN A 18 3.56 21.37 -12.74
CA ASN A 18 3.58 19.91 -12.68
C ASN A 18 2.95 19.43 -11.36
N ILE A 19 2.31 18.26 -11.42
CA ILE A 19 1.86 17.52 -10.24
C ILE A 19 2.03 16.03 -10.50
N GLN A 20 2.68 15.34 -9.57
CA GLN A 20 2.87 13.89 -9.62
C GLN A 20 2.80 13.35 -8.20
N ARG A 21 2.14 12.21 -8.04
CA ARG A 21 1.95 11.58 -6.73
C ARG A 21 3.27 11.28 -6.01
N SER A 22 4.30 10.83 -6.72
CA SER A 22 5.63 10.62 -6.13
C SER A 22 6.24 11.89 -5.52
N LEU A 23 6.04 13.07 -6.11
CA LEU A 23 6.54 14.36 -5.56
C LEU A 23 5.87 14.74 -4.23
N LEU A 24 4.61 14.33 -4.04
CA LEU A 24 3.86 14.53 -2.81
C LEU A 24 4.35 13.56 -1.73
N GLU A 25 4.53 12.30 -2.09
CA GLU A 25 4.85 11.23 -1.15
C GLU A 25 6.30 11.22 -0.68
N ASN A 26 7.25 11.59 -1.55
CA ASN A 26 8.67 11.64 -1.20
C ASN A 26 9.09 12.98 -0.54
N GLY A 27 8.14 13.88 -0.30
CA GLY A 27 8.39 15.18 0.32
C GLY A 27 9.05 16.23 -0.59
N LYS A 28 9.29 15.94 -1.87
CA LYS A 28 9.95 16.89 -2.78
C LYS A 28 9.14 18.17 -2.97
N LEU A 29 7.81 18.05 -3.10
CA LEU A 29 6.95 19.24 -3.22
C LEU A 29 7.02 20.09 -1.95
N ALA A 30 6.93 19.46 -0.77
CA ALA A 30 7.07 20.17 0.52
C ALA A 30 8.41 20.93 0.60
N GLN A 31 9.52 20.29 0.19
CA GLN A 31 10.83 20.92 0.15
C GLN A 31 10.87 22.17 -0.75
N LEU A 32 10.25 22.12 -1.94
CA LEU A 32 10.20 23.27 -2.86
C LEU A 32 9.43 24.45 -2.25
N ILE A 33 8.36 24.16 -1.50
CA ILE A 33 7.54 25.16 -0.80
C ILE A 33 8.33 25.78 0.36
N GLU A 34 8.90 24.96 1.23
CA GLU A 34 9.67 25.39 2.41
C GLU A 34 10.89 26.24 2.04
N GLN A 35 11.54 25.93 0.92
CA GLN A 35 12.68 26.71 0.39
C GLN A 35 12.26 28.01 -0.30
N GLY A 36 10.95 28.28 -0.40
CA GLY A 36 10.41 29.47 -1.07
C GLY A 36 10.68 29.49 -2.57
N LEU A 37 10.88 28.33 -3.19
CA LEU A 37 11.16 28.23 -4.64
C LEU A 37 9.88 28.31 -5.48
N ILE A 38 8.75 27.90 -4.90
CA ILE A 38 7.44 27.91 -5.55
C ILE A 38 6.38 28.45 -4.57
N ARG A 39 5.37 29.11 -5.11
CA ARG A 39 4.28 29.76 -4.36
C ARG A 39 2.87 29.31 -4.79
N GLY A 40 2.80 28.28 -5.62
CA GLY A 40 1.56 27.65 -6.09
C GLY A 40 1.84 26.55 -7.11
N VAL A 41 0.81 25.82 -7.52
CA VAL A 41 0.89 24.72 -8.50
C VAL A 41 -0.24 24.83 -9.53
N THR A 42 0.07 24.52 -10.79
CA THR A 42 -0.93 24.28 -11.83
C THR A 42 -0.95 22.84 -12.30
N SER A 43 -2.14 22.32 -12.56
CA SER A 43 -2.35 21.07 -13.28
C SER A 43 -3.06 21.33 -14.61
N ASN A 44 -3.01 20.34 -15.50
CA ASN A 44 -3.75 20.28 -16.76
C ASN A 44 -3.84 18.81 -17.23
N PRO A 45 -4.69 18.49 -18.22
CA PRO A 45 -4.85 17.12 -18.71
C PRO A 45 -3.55 16.45 -19.18
N THR A 46 -2.63 17.19 -19.80
CA THR A 46 -1.33 16.65 -20.25
C THR A 46 -0.43 16.28 -19.07
N ILE A 47 -0.43 17.07 -18.00
CA ILE A 47 0.32 16.78 -16.77
C ILE A 47 -0.20 15.49 -16.14
N PHE A 48 -1.53 15.36 -15.97
CA PHE A 48 -2.11 14.13 -15.44
C PHE A 48 -1.93 12.93 -16.35
N HIS A 49 -2.02 13.11 -17.68
CA HIS A 49 -1.69 12.06 -18.65
C HIS A 49 -0.26 11.54 -18.42
N ASN A 50 0.72 12.44 -18.32
CA ASN A 50 2.10 12.02 -18.10
C ASN A 50 2.31 11.40 -16.72
N ALA A 51 1.67 11.93 -15.67
CA ALA A 51 1.77 11.40 -14.31
C ALA A 51 1.16 10.00 -14.21
N ILE A 52 -0.04 9.80 -14.75
CA ILE A 52 -0.79 8.55 -14.63
C ILE A 52 -0.33 7.56 -15.68
N ALA A 53 -0.36 7.89 -16.97
CA ALA A 53 -0.11 6.93 -18.05
C ALA A 53 1.35 6.47 -18.15
N ARG A 54 2.31 7.25 -17.65
CA ARG A 54 3.76 6.94 -17.78
C ARG A 54 4.42 6.53 -16.46
N SER A 55 3.63 6.23 -15.42
CA SER A 55 4.15 5.77 -14.14
C SER A 55 3.27 4.72 -13.48
N ASN A 56 3.86 4.00 -12.53
CA ASN A 56 3.17 3.04 -11.67
C ASN A 56 2.76 3.64 -10.32
N ASP A 57 2.93 4.96 -10.13
CA ASP A 57 2.66 5.64 -8.85
C ASP A 57 1.19 5.56 -8.43
N TYR A 58 0.30 5.27 -9.38
CA TYR A 58 -1.15 5.25 -9.20
C TYR A 58 -1.75 3.84 -9.13
N ASP A 59 -0.99 2.77 -9.41
CA ASP A 59 -1.54 1.40 -9.52
C ASP A 59 -2.21 0.93 -8.23
N ALA A 60 -1.56 1.13 -7.08
CA ALA A 60 -2.10 0.73 -5.77
C ALA A 60 -3.43 1.41 -5.42
N ALA A 61 -3.71 2.59 -5.99
CA ALA A 61 -4.98 3.30 -5.81
C ALA A 61 -6.00 2.94 -6.90
N LEU A 62 -5.53 2.76 -8.14
CA LEU A 62 -6.35 2.46 -9.30
C LEU A 62 -6.97 1.07 -9.22
N LYS A 63 -6.18 0.05 -8.84
CA LYS A 63 -6.61 -1.36 -8.85
C LYS A 63 -7.87 -1.61 -8.00
N PRO A 64 -7.95 -1.20 -6.71
CA PRO A 64 -9.18 -1.38 -5.92
C PRO A 64 -10.42 -0.76 -6.58
N MET A 65 -10.29 0.44 -7.16
CA MET A 65 -11.42 1.11 -7.82
C MET A 65 -11.83 0.39 -9.11
N ALA A 66 -10.84 -0.06 -9.90
CA ALA A 66 -11.09 -0.83 -11.11
C ALA A 66 -11.80 -2.16 -10.80
N TRP A 67 -11.32 -2.89 -9.78
CA TRP A 67 -11.94 -4.12 -9.32
C TRP A 67 -13.38 -3.91 -8.83
N SER A 68 -13.65 -2.75 -8.22
CA SER A 68 -14.98 -2.37 -7.75
C SER A 68 -15.91 -1.88 -8.86
N GLY A 69 -15.49 -1.91 -10.13
CA GLY A 69 -16.31 -1.55 -11.29
C GLY A 69 -16.39 -0.06 -11.60
N TRP A 70 -15.54 0.78 -11.01
CA TRP A 70 -15.48 2.21 -11.36
C TRP A 70 -14.97 2.40 -12.78
N ASN A 71 -15.55 3.35 -13.51
CA ASN A 71 -15.10 3.70 -14.86
C ASN A 71 -13.87 4.62 -14.84
N ALA A 72 -13.25 4.82 -16.01
CA ALA A 72 -12.03 5.62 -16.14
C ALA A 72 -12.18 7.07 -15.65
N GLU A 73 -13.35 7.69 -15.83
CA GLU A 73 -13.60 9.06 -15.40
C GLU A 73 -13.71 9.17 -13.87
N GLN A 74 -14.41 8.24 -13.23
CA GLN A 74 -14.50 8.15 -11.76
C GLN A 74 -13.11 7.95 -11.14
N ILE A 75 -12.33 7.02 -11.71
CA ILE A 75 -10.95 6.76 -11.28
C ILE A 75 -10.09 8.02 -11.44
N PHE A 76 -10.14 8.67 -12.60
CA PHE A 76 -9.37 9.89 -12.85
C PHE A 76 -9.66 10.97 -11.79
N TYR A 77 -10.93 11.32 -11.60
CA TYR A 77 -11.28 12.41 -10.68
C TYR A 77 -10.92 12.07 -9.24
N GLN A 78 -11.10 10.82 -8.80
CA GLN A 78 -10.68 10.42 -7.46
C GLN A 78 -9.17 10.61 -7.26
N LEU A 79 -8.35 10.14 -8.21
CA LEU A 79 -6.89 10.28 -8.14
C LEU A 79 -6.46 11.75 -8.18
N ALA A 80 -7.05 12.54 -9.10
CA ALA A 80 -6.74 13.95 -9.24
C ALA A 80 -7.14 14.76 -7.99
N ILE A 81 -8.32 14.51 -7.42
CA ILE A 81 -8.79 15.19 -6.21
C ILE A 81 -7.89 14.88 -5.03
N GLU A 82 -7.49 13.63 -4.82
CA GLU A 82 -6.55 13.23 -3.76
C GLU A 82 -5.22 14.00 -3.87
N ASP A 83 -4.63 14.04 -5.07
CA ASP A 83 -3.36 14.72 -5.30
C ASP A 83 -3.49 16.25 -5.10
N ILE A 84 -4.60 16.84 -5.55
CA ILE A 84 -4.88 18.27 -5.41
C ILE A 84 -5.14 18.65 -3.95
N GLN A 85 -5.85 17.81 -3.18
CA GLN A 85 -6.06 18.01 -1.74
C GLN A 85 -4.72 17.96 -0.99
N ALA A 86 -3.89 16.95 -1.27
CA ALA A 86 -2.57 16.83 -0.65
C ALA A 86 -1.66 18.03 -0.97
N ALA A 87 -1.63 18.48 -2.23
CA ALA A 87 -0.90 19.68 -2.62
C ALA A 87 -1.46 20.93 -1.92
N ALA A 88 -2.79 21.09 -1.87
CA ALA A 88 -3.43 22.23 -1.22
C ALA A 88 -3.14 22.27 0.28
N ASP A 89 -3.10 21.11 0.94
CA ASP A 89 -2.75 21.00 2.36
C ASP A 89 -1.28 21.40 2.60
N LEU A 90 -0.35 21.01 1.72
CA LEU A 90 1.05 21.45 1.80
C LEU A 90 1.22 22.97 1.59
N PHE A 91 0.42 23.57 0.71
CA PHE A 91 0.45 25.02 0.48
C PHE A 91 -0.35 25.83 1.51
N ARG A 92 -1.11 25.18 2.39
CA ARG A 92 -2.02 25.86 3.32
C ARG A 92 -1.30 26.88 4.23
N PRO A 93 -0.12 26.59 4.81
CA PRO A 93 0.61 27.58 5.61
C PRO A 93 0.98 28.84 4.81
N LEU A 94 1.46 28.69 3.57
CA LEU A 94 1.78 29.82 2.70
C LEU A 94 0.53 30.62 2.31
N TYR A 95 -0.60 29.95 2.05
CA TYR A 95 -1.87 30.62 1.77
C TYR A 95 -2.31 31.51 2.94
N GLU A 96 -2.12 31.06 4.18
CA GLU A 96 -2.46 31.84 5.37
C GLU A 96 -1.47 32.99 5.61
N GLU A 97 -0.17 32.72 5.56
CA GLU A 97 0.90 33.71 5.74
C GLU A 97 0.81 34.85 4.72
N SER A 98 0.56 34.50 3.45
CA SER A 98 0.42 35.46 2.37
C SER A 98 -0.92 36.19 2.35
N ASN A 99 -1.79 35.95 3.34
CA ASN A 99 -3.16 36.43 3.41
C ASN A 99 -3.91 36.18 2.09
N ALA A 100 -3.90 34.93 1.62
CA ALA A 100 -4.52 34.47 0.38
C ALA A 100 -4.02 35.21 -0.88
N SER A 101 -2.78 35.72 -0.90
CA SER A 101 -2.16 36.15 -2.16
C SER A 101 -1.55 34.97 -2.91
N ASP A 102 -0.99 33.98 -2.23
CA ASP A 102 -0.36 32.81 -2.83
C ASP A 102 -0.81 31.51 -2.15
N GLY A 103 -0.12 30.39 -2.42
CA GLY A 103 -0.44 29.07 -1.86
C GLY A 103 -1.59 28.37 -2.57
N TYR A 104 -1.83 28.69 -3.84
CA TYR A 104 -2.94 28.13 -4.62
C TYR A 104 -2.55 26.89 -5.41
N VAL A 105 -3.51 25.98 -5.57
CA VAL A 105 -3.40 24.80 -6.44
C VAL A 105 -4.54 24.81 -7.44
N SER A 106 -4.24 24.68 -8.74
CA SER A 106 -5.26 24.72 -9.79
C SER A 106 -5.67 23.33 -10.28
N LEU A 107 -6.98 23.07 -10.38
CA LEU A 107 -7.57 21.89 -11.02
C LEU A 107 -8.49 22.32 -12.17
N GLU A 108 -8.29 21.75 -13.35
CA GLU A 108 -9.04 22.08 -14.56
C GLU A 108 -10.37 21.33 -14.65
N VAL A 109 -11.42 22.01 -15.14
CA VAL A 109 -12.68 21.36 -15.52
C VAL A 109 -12.45 20.42 -16.72
N ASN A 110 -13.40 19.51 -16.98
CA ASN A 110 -13.34 18.66 -18.17
C ASN A 110 -13.20 19.52 -19.45
N PRO A 111 -12.11 19.40 -20.22
CA PRO A 111 -11.90 20.23 -21.42
C PRO A 111 -12.95 20.05 -22.51
N LEU A 112 -13.71 18.93 -22.50
CA LEU A 112 -14.82 18.70 -23.41
C LEU A 112 -16.00 19.67 -23.17
N LEU A 113 -16.05 20.32 -22.00
CA LEU A 113 -17.04 21.33 -21.65
C LEU A 113 -16.64 22.75 -22.07
N ALA A 114 -15.50 22.94 -22.74
CA ALA A 114 -14.98 24.28 -23.09
C ALA A 114 -15.97 25.12 -23.93
N ASN A 115 -16.93 24.51 -24.62
CA ASN A 115 -17.98 25.19 -25.37
C ASN A 115 -19.39 25.06 -24.73
N ASP A 116 -19.48 24.58 -23.49
CA ASP A 116 -20.72 24.45 -22.71
C ASP A 116 -20.63 25.27 -21.41
N THR A 117 -21.28 26.45 -21.42
CA THR A 117 -21.33 27.35 -20.26
C THR A 117 -21.94 26.68 -19.03
N ASN A 118 -23.08 25.99 -19.17
CA ASN A 118 -23.80 25.45 -18.02
C ASN A 118 -23.12 24.20 -17.45
N GLY A 119 -22.61 23.34 -18.33
CA GLY A 119 -21.76 22.21 -17.94
C GLY A 119 -20.53 22.67 -17.16
N THR A 120 -19.83 23.70 -17.66
CA THR A 120 -18.66 24.27 -16.98
C THR A 120 -18.98 24.83 -15.59
N ILE A 121 -20.09 25.54 -15.43
CA ILE A 121 -20.53 26.07 -14.12
C ILE A 121 -20.80 24.93 -13.14
N THR A 122 -21.55 23.93 -13.58
CA THR A 122 -21.93 22.76 -12.76
C THR A 122 -20.69 22.00 -12.31
N GLU A 123 -19.76 21.76 -13.23
CA GLU A 123 -18.51 21.05 -12.95
C GLU A 123 -17.59 21.86 -12.01
N SER A 124 -17.53 23.18 -12.19
CA SER A 124 -16.75 24.05 -11.31
C SER A 124 -17.23 23.97 -9.86
N GLN A 125 -18.55 24.00 -9.65
CA GLN A 125 -19.16 23.88 -8.31
C GLN A 125 -18.93 22.48 -7.72
N ARG A 126 -19.06 21.43 -8.54
CA ARG A 126 -18.81 20.04 -8.14
C ARG A 126 -17.36 19.85 -7.66
N LEU A 127 -16.38 20.23 -8.47
CA LEU A 127 -14.96 20.10 -8.14
C LEU A 127 -14.58 20.93 -6.91
N TRP A 128 -15.10 22.16 -6.80
CA TRP A 128 -14.89 22.99 -5.60
C TRP A 128 -15.38 22.29 -4.33
N SER A 129 -16.60 21.72 -4.38
CA SER A 129 -17.18 21.01 -3.24
C SER A 129 -16.43 19.72 -2.88
N LEU A 130 -15.95 18.97 -3.86
CA LEU A 130 -15.25 17.69 -3.61
C LEU A 130 -13.84 17.89 -3.06
N VAL A 131 -13.09 18.84 -3.63
CA VAL A 131 -11.74 19.16 -3.13
C VAL A 131 -11.84 19.81 -1.76
N ASN A 132 -12.80 20.71 -1.54
CA ASN A 132 -13.08 21.34 -0.24
C ASN A 132 -11.81 21.91 0.44
N ARG A 133 -11.09 22.77 -0.29
CA ARG A 133 -9.94 23.52 0.22
C ARG A 133 -10.02 24.99 -0.23
N PRO A 134 -9.81 25.96 0.67
CA PRO A 134 -10.00 27.38 0.34
C PRO A 134 -8.96 27.93 -0.65
N ASN A 135 -7.84 27.25 -0.79
CA ASN A 135 -6.74 27.58 -1.69
C ASN A 135 -6.75 26.75 -3.00
N LEU A 136 -7.87 26.12 -3.32
CA LEU A 136 -8.12 25.62 -4.68
C LEU A 136 -8.36 26.78 -5.65
N MET A 137 -7.97 26.62 -6.90
CA MET A 137 -8.52 27.36 -8.04
C MET A 137 -9.13 26.40 -9.05
N ILE A 138 -10.35 26.67 -9.49
CA ILE A 138 -10.94 25.98 -10.63
C ILE A 138 -10.41 26.62 -11.90
N LYS A 139 -9.84 25.82 -12.78
CA LYS A 139 -9.25 26.30 -14.02
C LYS A 139 -10.25 26.18 -15.17
N ILE A 140 -10.58 27.31 -15.79
CA ILE A 140 -11.65 27.43 -16.80
C ILE A 140 -11.08 28.07 -18.08
N PRO A 141 -11.20 27.43 -19.26
CA PRO A 141 -10.82 28.04 -20.53
C PRO A 141 -11.56 29.34 -20.84
N ALA A 142 -10.84 30.35 -21.31
CA ALA A 142 -11.37 31.63 -21.78
C ALA A 142 -11.93 31.52 -23.20
N THR A 143 -12.76 30.52 -23.48
CA THR A 143 -13.54 30.49 -24.73
C THR A 143 -14.71 31.46 -24.63
N ALA A 144 -15.37 31.76 -25.74
CA ALA A 144 -16.59 32.57 -25.72
C ALA A 144 -17.67 32.01 -24.77
N ALA A 145 -17.81 30.67 -24.69
CA ALA A 145 -18.72 30.02 -23.75
C ALA A 145 -18.18 29.99 -22.30
N GLY A 146 -16.87 30.01 -22.12
CA GLY A 146 -16.20 30.05 -20.82
C GLY A 146 -16.32 31.39 -20.10
N ILE A 147 -16.34 32.52 -20.83
CA ILE A 147 -16.51 33.87 -20.24
C ILE A 147 -17.73 33.98 -19.30
N PRO A 148 -18.97 33.64 -19.71
CA PRO A 148 -20.11 33.69 -18.80
C PRO A 148 -20.01 32.67 -17.65
N ALA A 149 -19.34 31.52 -17.87
CA ALA A 149 -19.09 30.54 -16.80
C ALA A 149 -18.14 31.09 -15.73
N ILE A 150 -17.06 31.76 -16.14
CA ILE A 150 -16.10 32.43 -15.24
C ILE A 150 -16.82 33.45 -14.35
N ARG A 151 -17.65 34.33 -14.93
CA ARG A 151 -18.44 35.31 -14.18
C ARG A 151 -19.30 34.63 -13.10
N LYS A 152 -20.04 33.59 -13.47
CA LYS A 152 -20.93 32.85 -12.56
C LYS A 152 -20.16 32.10 -11.47
N THR A 153 -19.02 31.50 -11.80
CA THR A 153 -18.16 30.80 -10.84
C THR A 153 -17.54 31.78 -9.84
N ILE A 154 -17.06 32.94 -10.29
CA ILE A 154 -16.59 34.02 -9.40
C ILE A 154 -17.73 34.52 -8.49
N ALA A 155 -18.93 34.74 -9.04
CA ALA A 155 -20.08 35.16 -8.25
C ALA A 155 -20.47 34.15 -7.15
N ALA A 156 -20.28 32.85 -7.42
CA ALA A 156 -20.46 31.78 -6.45
C ALA A 156 -19.41 31.78 -5.32
N GLY A 157 -18.34 32.57 -5.43
CA GLY A 157 -17.28 32.68 -4.42
C GLY A 157 -16.14 31.69 -4.61
N ILE A 158 -16.00 31.14 -5.82
CA ILE A 158 -14.99 30.15 -6.17
C ILE A 158 -13.79 30.88 -6.79
N ASN A 159 -12.57 30.54 -6.38
CA ASN A 159 -11.36 31.08 -7.01
C ASN A 159 -11.18 30.48 -8.42
N VAL A 160 -10.85 31.31 -9.40
CA VAL A 160 -10.75 30.87 -10.81
C VAL A 160 -9.39 31.16 -11.40
N ASN A 161 -8.74 30.12 -11.94
CA ASN A 161 -7.61 30.26 -12.85
C ASN A 161 -8.16 30.27 -14.29
N VAL A 162 -8.24 31.43 -14.91
CA VAL A 162 -8.71 31.53 -16.29
C VAL A 162 -7.58 31.12 -17.23
N THR A 163 -7.80 30.16 -18.13
CA THR A 163 -6.74 29.59 -19.01
C THR A 163 -7.01 29.78 -20.49
N LEU A 164 -6.02 29.46 -21.34
CA LEU A 164 -6.07 29.58 -22.80
C LEU A 164 -6.32 31.01 -23.28
N ILE A 165 -5.73 32.00 -22.61
CA ILE A 165 -5.78 33.40 -23.05
C ILE A 165 -4.60 33.68 -23.98
N PHE A 166 -4.88 34.07 -25.22
CA PHE A 166 -3.85 34.41 -26.22
C PHE A 166 -3.96 35.85 -26.73
N SER A 167 -5.17 36.43 -26.75
CA SER A 167 -5.44 37.74 -27.33
C SER A 167 -5.75 38.79 -26.27
N LEU A 168 -5.47 40.06 -26.59
CA LEU A 168 -5.82 41.21 -25.75
C LEU A 168 -7.34 41.40 -25.65
N VAL A 169 -8.07 41.10 -26.73
CA VAL A 169 -9.54 41.15 -26.77
C VAL A 169 -10.10 40.16 -25.76
N ARG A 170 -9.67 38.90 -25.82
CA ARG A 170 -10.12 37.88 -24.87
C ARG A 170 -9.72 38.22 -23.45
N TYR A 171 -8.51 38.76 -23.25
CA TYR A 171 -8.10 39.18 -21.91
C TYR A 171 -8.98 40.30 -21.34
N ALA A 172 -9.39 41.27 -22.16
CA ALA A 172 -10.33 42.30 -21.74
C ALA A 172 -11.68 41.73 -21.29
N GLU A 173 -12.22 40.75 -22.03
CA GLU A 173 -13.46 40.05 -21.67
C GLU A 173 -13.31 39.23 -20.38
N VAL A 174 -12.15 38.61 -20.16
CA VAL A 174 -11.83 37.90 -18.92
C VAL A 174 -11.82 38.84 -17.71
N ILE A 175 -11.20 40.02 -17.85
CA ILE A 175 -11.22 41.05 -16.81
C ILE A 175 -12.66 41.51 -16.55
N ASP A 176 -13.43 41.77 -17.60
CA ASP A 176 -14.83 42.18 -17.46
C ASP A 176 -15.69 41.13 -16.74
N ALA A 177 -15.52 39.85 -17.08
CA ALA A 177 -16.21 38.75 -16.43
C ALA A 177 -15.83 38.62 -14.95
N TYR A 178 -14.56 38.83 -14.61
CA TYR A 178 -14.09 38.85 -13.22
C TYR A 178 -14.73 39.98 -12.42
N LEU A 179 -14.64 41.23 -12.90
CA LEU A 179 -15.23 42.39 -12.23
C LEU A 179 -16.74 42.23 -12.08
N SER A 180 -17.42 41.79 -13.15
CA SER A 180 -18.87 41.54 -13.14
C SER A 180 -19.27 40.43 -12.17
N GLY A 181 -18.45 39.40 -12.00
CA GLY A 181 -18.72 38.31 -11.05
C GLY A 181 -18.61 38.79 -9.59
N LEU A 182 -17.64 39.66 -9.29
CA LEU A 182 -17.53 40.30 -7.98
C LEU A 182 -18.72 41.21 -7.70
N GLU A 183 -19.15 41.99 -8.69
CA GLU A 183 -20.33 42.85 -8.61
C GLU A 183 -21.61 42.04 -8.37
N ASP A 184 -21.82 40.95 -9.12
CA ASP A 184 -22.95 40.03 -8.95
C ASP A 184 -23.01 39.47 -7.52
N ARG A 185 -21.85 39.21 -6.92
CA ARG A 185 -21.75 38.68 -5.56
C ARG A 185 -22.02 39.76 -4.49
N LEU A 186 -21.48 40.96 -4.67
CA LEU A 186 -21.77 42.09 -3.78
C LEU A 186 -23.25 42.48 -3.82
N ALA A 187 -23.88 42.41 -4.99
CA ALA A 187 -25.32 42.63 -5.14
C ALA A 187 -26.16 41.61 -4.35
N GLN A 188 -25.61 40.43 -4.05
CA GLN A 188 -26.22 39.42 -3.17
C GLN A 188 -25.87 39.62 -1.69
N GLY A 189 -25.10 40.65 -1.33
CA GLY A 189 -24.65 40.91 0.04
C GLY A 189 -23.56 39.96 0.54
N LEU A 190 -22.87 39.26 -0.37
CA LEU A 190 -21.83 38.28 -0.04
C LEU A 190 -20.42 38.89 -0.15
N PRO A 191 -19.45 38.43 0.67
CA PRO A 191 -18.11 39.00 0.71
C PRO A 191 -17.24 38.61 -0.49
N VAL A 192 -16.27 39.47 -0.84
CA VAL A 192 -15.35 39.30 -1.98
C VAL A 192 -13.86 39.30 -1.58
N ASP A 193 -13.55 39.47 -0.30
CA ASP A 193 -12.20 39.63 0.26
C ASP A 193 -11.31 38.37 0.18
N ARG A 194 -11.95 37.21 -0.01
CA ARG A 194 -11.32 35.89 -0.14
C ARG A 194 -11.44 35.28 -1.54
N ILE A 195 -11.86 36.06 -2.55
CA ILE A 195 -11.94 35.60 -3.94
C ILE A 195 -10.69 36.03 -4.70
N ALA A 196 -9.93 35.04 -5.17
CA ALA A 196 -8.78 35.26 -6.03
C ALA A 196 -9.04 34.74 -7.44
N SER A 197 -8.42 35.40 -8.41
CA SER A 197 -8.35 34.90 -9.78
C SER A 197 -7.01 35.22 -10.40
N VAL A 198 -6.56 34.35 -11.29
CA VAL A 198 -5.41 34.56 -12.16
C VAL A 198 -5.83 34.41 -13.62
N ALA A 199 -5.21 35.16 -14.51
CA ALA A 199 -5.46 35.11 -15.94
C ALA A 199 -4.24 34.53 -16.66
N SER A 200 -4.26 33.22 -16.91
CA SER A 200 -3.18 32.46 -17.56
C SER A 200 -3.08 32.82 -19.05
N PHE A 201 -2.22 33.80 -19.33
CA PHE A 201 -1.88 34.32 -20.65
C PHE A 201 -0.70 33.56 -21.23
N PHE A 202 -0.91 32.91 -22.38
CA PHE A 202 0.05 31.98 -22.97
C PHE A 202 1.12 32.73 -23.78
N VAL A 203 2.38 32.36 -23.56
CA VAL A 203 3.55 33.06 -24.13
C VAL A 203 4.16 32.26 -25.28
N SER A 204 4.89 31.18 -25.01
CA SER A 204 5.78 30.55 -26.02
C SER A 204 5.05 30.05 -27.28
N ARG A 205 3.76 29.71 -27.18
CA ARG A 205 2.96 29.23 -28.33
C ARG A 205 2.78 30.31 -29.40
N VAL A 206 2.76 31.59 -28.99
CA VAL A 206 2.69 32.72 -29.91
C VAL A 206 3.96 32.79 -30.75
N ASP A 207 5.14 32.78 -30.12
CA ASP A 207 6.41 32.81 -30.85
C ASP A 207 6.58 31.58 -31.73
N THR A 208 6.24 30.37 -31.28
CA THR A 208 6.30 29.17 -32.13
C THR A 208 5.54 29.36 -33.44
N LYS A 209 4.33 29.95 -33.38
CA LYS A 209 3.47 30.10 -34.55
C LYS A 209 3.84 31.29 -35.42
N VAL A 210 4.22 32.42 -34.81
CA VAL A 210 4.66 33.62 -35.53
C VAL A 210 6.01 33.40 -36.17
N ASP A 211 6.97 32.80 -35.45
CA ASP A 211 8.30 32.50 -35.98
C ASP A 211 8.23 31.53 -37.17
N GLN A 212 7.28 30.58 -37.17
CA GLN A 212 7.06 29.74 -38.35
C GLN A 212 6.71 30.58 -39.58
N ARG A 213 5.73 31.48 -39.46
CA ARG A 213 5.31 32.38 -40.56
C ARG A 213 6.42 33.35 -40.96
N LEU A 214 7.19 33.88 -40.00
CA LEU A 214 8.34 34.74 -40.27
C LEU A 214 9.45 33.98 -41.04
N ASN A 215 9.72 32.73 -40.68
CA ASN A 215 10.70 31.90 -41.39
C ASN A 215 10.26 31.60 -42.83
N GLU A 216 8.97 31.39 -43.06
CA GLU A 216 8.42 31.25 -44.42
C GLU A 216 8.65 32.53 -45.25
N ILE A 217 8.48 33.72 -44.66
CA ILE A 217 8.78 35.00 -45.33
C ILE A 217 10.28 35.15 -45.60
N ILE A 218 11.14 34.82 -44.63
CA ILE A 218 12.60 34.89 -44.78
C ILE A 218 13.09 34.02 -45.95
N GLN A 219 12.47 32.84 -46.14
CA GLN A 219 12.83 31.92 -47.21
C GLN A 219 12.31 32.34 -48.59
N ASN A 220 11.15 33.01 -48.64
CA ASN A 220 10.42 33.22 -49.90
C ASN A 220 10.39 34.67 -50.38
N GLU A 221 10.70 35.66 -49.54
CA GLU A 221 10.59 37.10 -49.85
C GLU A 221 11.84 37.89 -49.46
N GLU A 222 12.77 38.07 -50.39
CA GLU A 222 14.06 38.74 -50.15
C GLU A 222 13.91 40.18 -49.61
N SER A 223 12.90 40.92 -50.08
CA SER A 223 12.64 42.30 -49.64
C SER A 223 12.20 42.40 -48.18
N ASN A 224 11.54 41.38 -47.65
CA ASN A 224 10.96 41.36 -46.31
C ASN A 224 11.80 40.53 -45.31
N ALA A 225 12.74 39.72 -45.80
CA ALA A 225 13.58 38.84 -44.98
C ALA A 225 14.32 39.57 -43.84
N GLY A 226 14.86 40.76 -44.09
CA GLY A 226 15.56 41.53 -43.06
C GLY A 226 14.65 41.98 -41.90
N LEU A 227 13.44 42.45 -42.22
CA LEU A 227 12.45 42.83 -41.22
C LEU A 227 11.95 41.59 -40.47
N ALA A 228 11.62 40.51 -41.18
CA ALA A 228 11.13 39.27 -40.59
C ALA A 228 12.15 38.63 -39.63
N GLN A 229 13.44 38.59 -40.01
CA GLN A 229 14.53 38.12 -39.15
C GLN A 229 14.64 38.93 -37.86
N SER A 230 14.39 40.25 -37.93
CA SER A 230 14.46 41.13 -36.76
C SER A 230 13.30 40.93 -35.77
N LEU A 231 12.24 40.22 -36.15
CA LEU A 231 11.02 40.01 -35.36
C LEU A 231 10.94 38.63 -34.69
N LEU A 232 11.82 37.70 -35.08
CA LEU A 232 11.88 36.36 -34.47
C LEU A 232 12.00 36.44 -32.94
N GLY A 233 11.15 35.69 -32.23
CA GLY A 233 11.13 35.61 -30.77
C GLY A 233 10.68 36.88 -30.05
N LYS A 234 10.04 37.83 -30.74
CA LYS A 234 9.54 39.10 -30.14
C LYS A 234 8.03 39.15 -29.96
N ALA A 235 7.27 38.35 -30.70
CA ALA A 235 5.82 38.47 -30.77
C ALA A 235 5.14 38.12 -29.44
N ALA A 236 5.55 37.04 -28.80
CA ALA A 236 4.98 36.58 -27.53
C ALA A 236 5.24 37.58 -26.39
N ILE A 237 6.47 38.07 -26.28
CA ILE A 237 6.85 39.05 -25.25
C ILE A 237 6.11 40.36 -25.48
N ALA A 238 6.03 40.83 -26.73
CA ALA A 238 5.28 42.04 -27.06
C ALA A 238 3.79 41.91 -26.71
N ASN A 239 3.17 40.78 -27.06
CA ASN A 239 1.78 40.49 -26.75
C ASN A 239 1.53 40.44 -25.23
N ALA A 240 2.38 39.74 -24.46
CA ALA A 240 2.25 39.64 -23.01
C ALA A 240 2.45 40.99 -22.30
N ARG A 241 3.39 41.82 -22.76
CA ARG A 241 3.59 43.19 -22.23
C ARG A 241 2.41 44.10 -22.52
N LEU A 242 1.82 44.02 -23.71
CA LEU A 242 0.57 44.71 -24.02
C LEU A 242 -0.58 44.25 -23.12
N ALA A 243 -0.65 42.96 -22.80
CA ALA A 243 -1.61 42.42 -21.85
C ALA A 243 -1.39 43.00 -20.45
N TYR A 244 -0.14 43.11 -19.99
CA TYR A 244 0.18 43.74 -18.71
C TYR A 244 -0.20 45.24 -18.68
N ALA A 245 0.04 45.99 -19.75
CA ALA A 245 -0.40 47.38 -19.85
C ALA A 245 -1.94 47.51 -19.82
N LEU A 246 -2.66 46.57 -20.46
CA LEU A 246 -4.12 46.49 -20.37
C LEU A 246 -4.58 46.20 -18.93
N TYR A 247 -3.92 45.28 -18.22
CA TYR A 247 -4.16 45.00 -16.80
C TYR A 247 -4.01 46.26 -15.95
N LEU A 248 -2.86 46.95 -16.06
CA LEU A 248 -2.60 48.19 -15.31
C LEU A 248 -3.68 49.24 -15.58
N LYS A 249 -4.07 49.42 -16.85
CA LYS A 249 -5.13 50.33 -17.24
C LYS A 249 -6.46 49.96 -16.58
N LYS A 250 -6.89 48.70 -16.72
CA LYS A 250 -8.21 48.24 -16.28
C LYS A 250 -8.37 48.25 -14.77
N PHE A 251 -7.35 47.86 -14.02
CA PHE A 251 -7.38 47.86 -12.56
C PHE A 251 -7.07 49.23 -11.94
N ALA A 252 -6.79 50.26 -12.76
CA ALA A 252 -6.77 51.66 -12.35
C ALA A 252 -8.11 52.39 -12.58
N GLU A 253 -9.05 51.78 -13.31
CA GLU A 253 -10.38 52.35 -13.57
C GLU A 253 -11.23 52.40 -12.29
N GLU A 254 -12.11 53.40 -12.17
CA GLU A 254 -12.99 53.63 -11.01
C GLU A 254 -13.77 52.37 -10.60
N ARG A 255 -14.24 51.59 -11.59
CA ARG A 255 -14.96 50.34 -11.39
C ARG A 255 -14.25 49.39 -10.43
N PHE A 256 -12.93 49.19 -10.60
CA PHE A 256 -12.18 48.34 -9.69
C PHE A 256 -11.84 49.02 -8.37
N VAL A 257 -11.59 50.34 -8.37
CA VAL A 257 -11.31 51.08 -7.12
C VAL A 257 -12.44 50.90 -6.12
N VAL A 258 -13.71 50.99 -6.56
CA VAL A 258 -14.89 50.75 -5.71
C VAL A 258 -14.93 49.31 -5.17
N LEU A 259 -14.63 48.31 -6.01
CA LEU A 259 -14.59 46.92 -5.58
C LEU A 259 -13.46 46.66 -4.56
N ARG A 260 -12.30 47.27 -4.76
CA ARG A 260 -11.15 47.15 -3.87
C ARG A 260 -11.44 47.70 -2.47
N GLU A 261 -12.20 48.79 -2.35
CA GLU A 261 -12.68 49.31 -1.06
C GLU A 261 -13.60 48.32 -0.32
N LYS A 262 -14.24 47.38 -1.05
CA LYS A 262 -15.02 46.27 -0.48
C LYS A 262 -14.19 45.01 -0.24
N GLY A 263 -12.87 45.08 -0.39
CA GLY A 263 -11.93 43.99 -0.18
C GLY A 263 -11.56 43.18 -1.42
N ALA A 264 -12.07 43.54 -2.61
CA ALA A 264 -11.74 42.81 -3.82
C ALA A 264 -10.24 42.91 -4.16
N ARG A 265 -9.71 41.84 -4.75
CA ARG A 265 -8.32 41.72 -5.18
C ARG A 265 -8.22 41.94 -6.69
N THR A 266 -7.04 42.28 -7.18
CA THR A 266 -6.82 42.30 -8.64
C THR A 266 -6.77 40.87 -9.18
N GLN A 267 -7.32 40.62 -10.37
CA GLN A 267 -7.02 39.39 -11.10
C GLN A 267 -5.61 39.50 -11.68
N ARG A 268 -4.65 38.77 -11.10
CA ARG A 268 -3.25 38.87 -11.52
C ARG A 268 -3.05 38.24 -12.90
N PRO A 269 -2.27 38.86 -13.81
CA PRO A 269 -1.76 38.19 -14.99
C PRO A 269 -0.88 37.00 -14.56
N LEU A 270 -1.11 35.84 -15.19
CA LEU A 270 -0.28 34.65 -15.03
C LEU A 270 0.35 34.29 -16.37
N TRP A 271 1.67 34.28 -16.45
CA TRP A 271 2.39 33.89 -17.67
C TRP A 271 2.48 32.37 -17.75
N ALA A 272 1.81 31.78 -18.74
CA ALA A 272 1.75 30.34 -18.96
C ALA A 272 2.50 29.94 -20.23
N SER A 273 2.93 28.67 -20.30
CA SER A 273 3.77 28.18 -21.40
C SER A 273 5.04 29.03 -21.56
N THR A 274 5.84 29.15 -20.49
CA THR A 274 7.03 30.03 -20.42
C THR A 274 8.35 29.28 -20.57
N SER A 275 8.34 28.01 -20.99
CA SER A 275 9.53 27.32 -21.48
C SER A 275 9.86 27.75 -22.91
N THR A 276 11.12 28.03 -23.23
CA THR A 276 11.54 28.20 -24.63
C THR A 276 11.24 26.95 -25.46
N LYS A 277 10.87 27.15 -26.72
CA LYS A 277 10.72 26.08 -27.73
C LYS A 277 11.79 26.14 -28.81
N ASN A 278 12.58 27.21 -28.82
CA ASN A 278 13.66 27.43 -29.77
C ASN A 278 15.00 27.39 -29.01
N PRO A 279 15.90 26.44 -29.32
CA PRO A 279 17.20 26.34 -28.64
C PRO A 279 18.12 27.53 -28.91
N ALA A 280 17.83 28.37 -29.92
CA ALA A 280 18.56 29.60 -30.17
C ALA A 280 18.24 30.72 -29.17
N TYR A 281 17.12 30.62 -28.44
CA TYR A 281 16.75 31.59 -27.41
C TYR A 281 17.24 31.12 -26.05
N ARG A 282 17.49 32.07 -25.13
CA ARG A 282 17.74 31.73 -23.72
C ARG A 282 16.57 30.90 -23.19
N ASP A 283 16.86 29.82 -22.51
CA ASP A 283 15.87 28.91 -21.89
C ASP A 283 15.04 29.55 -20.77
N VAL A 284 15.52 30.68 -20.23
CA VAL A 284 14.84 31.52 -19.24
C VAL A 284 14.21 32.80 -19.81
N ILE A 285 14.26 33.02 -21.14
CA ILE A 285 13.88 34.30 -21.77
C ILE A 285 12.49 34.81 -21.34
N TYR A 286 11.48 33.94 -21.37
CA TYR A 286 10.11 34.35 -21.04
C TYR A 286 9.92 34.60 -19.54
N VAL A 287 10.73 33.99 -18.68
CA VAL A 287 10.71 34.32 -17.25
C VAL A 287 11.29 35.71 -17.07
N GLU A 288 12.48 35.96 -17.59
CA GLU A 288 13.19 37.24 -17.44
C GLU A 288 12.43 38.43 -18.05
N GLU A 289 11.90 38.28 -19.27
CA GLU A 289 11.26 39.37 -20.02
C GLU A 289 9.89 39.78 -19.49
N LEU A 290 9.29 38.96 -18.62
CA LEU A 290 7.94 39.11 -18.09
C LEU A 290 7.88 39.29 -16.57
N ILE A 291 8.98 39.66 -15.92
CA ILE A 291 8.99 39.99 -14.50
C ILE A 291 8.35 41.37 -14.29
N GLY A 292 7.35 41.42 -13.41
CA GLY A 292 6.72 42.67 -12.97
C GLY A 292 5.82 42.50 -11.75
N PRO A 293 5.45 43.62 -11.09
CA PRO A 293 4.59 43.60 -9.91
C PRO A 293 3.22 42.96 -10.17
N ASP A 294 2.68 42.30 -9.16
CA ASP A 294 1.36 41.66 -9.14
C ASP A 294 1.16 40.64 -10.28
N THR A 295 2.20 39.88 -10.62
CA THR A 295 2.13 38.82 -11.64
C THR A 295 2.45 37.45 -11.08
N VAL A 296 2.05 36.43 -11.82
CA VAL A 296 2.43 35.03 -11.58
C VAL A 296 3.11 34.52 -12.85
N ASN A 297 4.08 33.63 -12.73
CA ASN A 297 4.61 32.87 -13.84
C ASN A 297 4.57 31.39 -13.47
N THR A 298 3.85 30.57 -14.25
CA THR A 298 3.84 29.13 -14.03
C THR A 298 4.88 28.48 -14.94
N VAL A 299 5.87 27.83 -14.32
CA VAL A 299 7.05 27.31 -15.00
C VAL A 299 7.12 25.79 -14.87
N PRO A 300 7.49 25.05 -15.93
CA PRO A 300 7.77 23.63 -15.82
C PRO A 300 9.07 23.39 -15.03
N PRO A 301 9.31 22.16 -14.54
CA PRO A 301 10.45 21.85 -13.68
C PRO A 301 11.80 22.28 -14.26
N GLN A 302 12.01 22.07 -15.56
CA GLN A 302 13.27 22.39 -16.22
C GLN A 302 13.52 23.90 -16.29
N THR A 303 12.47 24.71 -16.47
CA THR A 303 12.58 26.18 -16.49
C THR A 303 12.81 26.74 -15.09
N LEU A 304 12.23 26.13 -14.06
CA LEU A 304 12.52 26.48 -12.67
C LEU A 304 14.01 26.26 -12.33
N GLU A 305 14.55 25.10 -12.73
CA GLU A 305 15.97 24.77 -12.55
C GLU A 305 16.89 25.72 -13.32
N ALA A 306 16.59 25.99 -14.60
CA ALA A 306 17.38 26.93 -15.42
C ALA A 306 17.39 28.35 -14.83
N PHE A 307 16.24 28.83 -14.35
CA PHE A 307 16.16 30.16 -13.73
C PHE A 307 16.94 30.22 -12.41
N LEU A 308 16.94 29.15 -11.62
CA LEU A 308 17.75 29.06 -10.41
C LEU A 308 19.26 29.10 -10.70
N ASP A 309 19.68 28.44 -11.77
CA ASP A 309 21.07 28.39 -12.21
C ASP A 309 21.54 29.77 -12.69
N HIS A 310 20.90 30.32 -13.73
CA HIS A 310 21.45 31.47 -14.45
C HIS A 310 20.42 32.58 -14.81
N GLY A 311 19.22 32.57 -14.22
CA GLY A 311 18.18 33.57 -14.49
C GLY A 311 18.47 34.97 -13.90
N GLU A 312 18.00 36.02 -14.56
CA GLU A 312 18.15 37.41 -14.11
C GLU A 312 16.82 38.02 -13.65
N ALA A 313 16.74 38.35 -12.36
CA ALA A 313 15.54 38.95 -11.77
C ALA A 313 15.55 40.49 -11.86
N GLN A 314 14.92 41.04 -12.90
CA GLN A 314 14.75 42.48 -13.12
C GLN A 314 13.34 42.79 -13.62
N VAL A 315 12.71 43.86 -13.11
CA VAL A 315 11.38 44.28 -13.60
C VAL A 315 11.52 44.79 -15.03
N LYS A 316 10.76 44.19 -15.96
CA LYS A 316 10.72 44.57 -17.38
C LYS A 316 9.31 44.85 -17.89
N LEU A 317 8.28 44.58 -17.07
CA LEU A 317 6.90 44.95 -17.38
C LEU A 317 6.58 46.37 -16.90
N GLY A 318 5.80 47.11 -17.69
CA GLY A 318 5.38 48.47 -17.38
C GLY A 318 4.27 48.98 -18.30
N PRO A 319 3.80 50.23 -18.10
CA PRO A 319 2.74 50.84 -18.89
C PRO A 319 3.22 51.35 -20.27
N ASP A 320 4.52 51.62 -20.44
CA ASP A 320 5.10 52.14 -21.68
C ASP A 320 5.35 51.01 -22.68
N VAL A 321 4.46 50.91 -23.68
CA VAL A 321 4.40 49.77 -24.62
C VAL A 321 4.48 50.15 -26.10
N GLU A 322 5.06 51.32 -26.43
CA GLU A 322 5.16 51.76 -27.83
C GLU A 322 6.09 50.88 -28.68
N ALA A 323 7.13 50.30 -28.07
CA ALA A 323 8.01 49.36 -28.76
C ALA A 323 7.25 48.07 -29.12
N GLU A 324 6.43 47.55 -28.21
CA GLU A 324 5.62 46.36 -28.41
C GLU A 324 4.52 46.61 -29.44
N LYS A 325 3.83 47.76 -29.39
CA LYS A 325 2.89 48.16 -30.46
C LYS A 325 3.57 48.23 -31.83
N LYS A 326 4.82 48.71 -31.89
CA LYS A 326 5.59 48.73 -33.13
C LYS A 326 5.85 47.31 -33.65
N VAL A 327 6.23 46.36 -32.79
CA VAL A 327 6.39 44.94 -33.17
C VAL A 327 5.10 44.40 -33.79
N ILE A 328 3.94 44.63 -33.16
CA ILE A 328 2.65 44.16 -33.70
C ILE A 328 2.32 44.81 -35.05
N ARG A 329 2.56 46.12 -35.22
CA ARG A 329 2.38 46.79 -36.52
C ARG A 329 3.32 46.24 -37.60
N GLN A 330 4.57 45.95 -37.26
CA GLN A 330 5.54 45.39 -38.20
C GLN A 330 5.19 43.94 -38.60
N LEU A 331 4.58 43.16 -37.71
CA LEU A 331 4.02 41.86 -38.08
C LEU A 331 2.86 42.01 -39.07
N GLU A 332 1.97 42.98 -38.85
CA GLU A 332 0.88 43.28 -39.77
C GLU A 332 1.39 43.77 -41.15
N GLU A 333 2.45 44.59 -41.19
CA GLU A 333 3.14 45.01 -42.42
C GLU A 333 3.69 43.81 -43.23
N LEU A 334 4.02 42.71 -42.54
CA LEU A 334 4.44 41.44 -43.13
C LEU A 334 3.27 40.49 -43.42
N GLY A 335 2.02 40.94 -43.26
CA GLY A 335 0.82 40.11 -43.47
C GLY A 335 0.53 39.11 -42.37
N ILE A 336 1.18 39.21 -41.20
CA ILE A 336 0.95 38.34 -40.05
C ILE A 336 -0.01 39.03 -39.07
N SER A 337 -1.30 38.71 -39.19
CA SER A 337 -2.32 39.22 -38.26
C SER A 337 -2.28 38.51 -36.91
N MET A 338 -2.05 39.28 -35.85
CA MET A 338 -2.05 38.77 -34.47
C MET A 338 -3.45 38.32 -34.01
N ASP A 339 -4.52 38.93 -34.50
CA ASP A 339 -5.89 38.49 -34.22
C ASP A 339 -6.14 37.10 -34.80
N GLN A 340 -5.71 36.87 -36.04
CA GLN A 340 -5.81 35.55 -36.66
C GLN A 340 -4.96 34.51 -35.92
N VAL A 341 -3.68 34.83 -35.63
CA VAL A 341 -2.77 33.92 -34.92
C VAL A 341 -3.34 33.52 -33.56
N THR A 342 -3.83 34.48 -32.79
CA THR A 342 -4.34 34.22 -31.43
C THR A 342 -5.68 33.49 -31.44
N TYR A 343 -6.56 33.73 -32.42
CA TYR A 343 -7.77 32.94 -32.61
C TYR A 343 -7.47 31.48 -32.95
N GLU A 344 -6.56 31.24 -33.89
CA GLU A 344 -6.17 29.88 -34.24
C GLU A 344 -5.53 29.15 -33.04
N LEU A 345 -4.70 29.85 -32.24
CA LEU A 345 -4.11 29.30 -31.01
C LEU A 345 -5.15 28.97 -29.93
N GLU A 346 -6.23 29.75 -29.81
CA GLU A 346 -7.36 29.43 -28.91
C GLU A 346 -8.01 28.11 -29.33
N VAL A 347 -8.38 27.99 -30.61
CA VAL A 347 -9.02 26.78 -31.18
C VAL A 347 -8.11 25.56 -31.05
N GLU A 348 -6.85 25.69 -31.44
CA GLU A 348 -5.83 24.63 -31.31
C GLU A 348 -5.58 24.26 -29.85
N GLY A 349 -5.57 25.26 -28.95
CA GLY A 349 -5.35 25.06 -27.52
C GLY A 349 -6.47 24.25 -26.87
N VAL A 350 -7.72 24.59 -27.16
CA VAL A 350 -8.90 23.83 -26.69
C VAL A 350 -8.85 22.40 -27.22
N LYS A 351 -8.61 22.22 -28.51
CA LYS A 351 -8.49 20.90 -29.14
C LYS A 351 -7.37 20.08 -28.50
N ALA A 352 -6.18 20.65 -28.31
CA ALA A 352 -5.04 19.94 -27.73
C ALA A 352 -5.32 19.46 -26.30
N PHE A 353 -6.05 20.24 -25.49
CA PHE A 353 -6.44 19.82 -24.14
C PHE A 353 -7.53 18.74 -24.14
N ALA A 354 -8.51 18.84 -25.04
CA ALA A 354 -9.52 17.79 -25.24
C ALA A 354 -8.90 16.47 -25.72
N ASP A 355 -7.97 16.54 -26.67
CA ASP A 355 -7.22 15.38 -27.18
C ASP A 355 -6.37 14.73 -26.06
N ALA A 356 -5.67 15.55 -25.27
CA ALA A 356 -4.88 15.07 -24.13
C ALA A 356 -5.74 14.42 -23.03
N PHE A 357 -6.92 14.99 -22.74
CA PHE A 357 -7.86 14.41 -21.78
C PHE A 357 -8.44 13.09 -22.28
N THR A 358 -8.79 13.00 -23.57
CA THR A 358 -9.26 11.76 -24.20
C THR A 358 -8.19 10.67 -24.13
N ALA A 359 -6.93 11.00 -24.43
CA ALA A 359 -5.81 10.07 -24.30
C ALA A 359 -5.61 9.60 -22.84
N LEU A 360 -5.76 10.50 -21.87
CA LEU A 360 -5.71 10.17 -20.44
C LEU A 360 -6.81 9.18 -20.05
N GLN A 361 -8.05 9.43 -20.47
CA GLN A 361 -9.17 8.52 -20.21
C GLN A 361 -8.93 7.14 -20.84
N GLN A 362 -8.40 7.08 -22.07
CA GLN A 362 -8.03 5.83 -22.72
C GLN A 362 -6.93 5.07 -21.98
N ALA A 363 -5.90 5.77 -21.49
CA ALA A 363 -4.81 5.15 -20.73
C ALA A 363 -5.31 4.58 -19.39
N ILE A 364 -6.19 5.30 -18.70
CA ILE A 364 -6.82 4.79 -17.46
C ILE A 364 -7.73 3.60 -17.79
N GLU A 365 -8.50 3.66 -18.87
CA GLU A 365 -9.38 2.56 -19.27
C GLU A 365 -8.59 1.28 -19.60
N GLN A 366 -7.45 1.39 -20.28
CA GLN A 366 -6.56 0.25 -20.55
C GLN A 366 -6.05 -0.38 -19.24
N ARG A 367 -5.58 0.44 -18.29
CA ARG A 367 -5.13 -0.06 -16.98
C ARG A 367 -6.27 -0.65 -16.17
N ARG A 368 -7.46 -0.05 -16.22
CA ARG A 368 -8.66 -0.55 -15.57
C ARG A 368 -9.02 -1.93 -16.12
N GLN A 369 -9.01 -2.11 -17.44
CA GLN A 369 -9.29 -3.40 -18.07
C GLN A 369 -8.26 -4.46 -17.64
N ALA A 370 -6.97 -4.13 -17.69
CA ALA A 370 -5.90 -5.02 -17.22
C ALA A 370 -6.06 -5.41 -15.74
N ALA A 371 -6.43 -4.46 -14.87
CA ALA A 371 -6.71 -4.75 -13.46
C ALA A 371 -7.95 -5.66 -13.30
N VAL A 372 -9.03 -5.42 -14.04
CA VAL A 372 -10.25 -6.24 -13.98
C VAL A 372 -10.00 -7.67 -14.48
N GLU A 373 -9.08 -7.87 -15.44
CA GLU A 373 -8.67 -9.21 -15.88
C GLU A 373 -8.01 -10.03 -14.77
N GLU A 374 -7.37 -9.39 -13.78
CA GLU A 374 -6.81 -10.07 -12.61
C GLU A 374 -7.88 -10.81 -11.78
N LEU A 375 -9.14 -10.37 -11.83
CA LEU A 375 -10.25 -10.97 -11.09
C LEU A 375 -10.80 -12.26 -11.73
N GLY A 376 -10.40 -12.57 -12.97
CA GLY A 376 -10.93 -13.73 -13.69
C GLY A 376 -12.47 -13.81 -13.63
N PRO A 377 -13.05 -14.95 -13.20
CA PRO A 377 -14.51 -15.12 -13.06
C PRO A 377 -15.18 -14.19 -12.02
N LEU A 378 -14.46 -13.70 -11.02
CA LEU A 378 -15.01 -12.88 -9.92
C LEU A 378 -15.39 -11.46 -10.35
N ARG A 379 -14.95 -11.01 -11.54
CA ARG A 379 -15.21 -9.65 -12.06
C ARG A 379 -16.68 -9.26 -12.15
N ASN A 380 -17.58 -10.25 -12.21
CA ASN A 380 -19.01 -10.02 -12.39
C ASN A 380 -19.75 -9.78 -11.06
N SER A 381 -19.33 -10.45 -9.97
CA SER A 381 -19.99 -10.33 -8.66
C SER A 381 -19.41 -9.18 -7.84
N LEU A 382 -18.12 -8.87 -8.03
CA LEU A 382 -17.39 -7.97 -7.14
C LEU A 382 -17.96 -6.54 -7.05
N PRO A 383 -18.34 -5.85 -8.16
CA PRO A 383 -18.85 -4.48 -8.05
C PRO A 383 -20.10 -4.34 -7.17
N GLU A 384 -21.06 -5.27 -7.30
CA GLU A 384 -22.27 -5.26 -6.47
C GLU A 384 -21.97 -5.66 -5.02
N SER A 385 -21.00 -6.54 -4.78
CA SER A 385 -20.58 -6.89 -3.42
C SER A 385 -19.93 -5.70 -2.71
N VAL A 386 -18.99 -5.00 -3.35
CA VAL A 386 -18.37 -3.79 -2.78
C VAL A 386 -19.42 -2.71 -2.48
N LYS A 387 -20.38 -2.50 -3.38
CA LYS A 387 -21.50 -1.57 -3.18
C LYS A 387 -22.37 -1.97 -1.99
N ARG A 388 -22.61 -3.26 -1.76
CA ARG A 388 -23.33 -3.76 -0.57
C ARG A 388 -22.54 -3.44 0.71
N GLN A 389 -21.23 -3.70 0.71
CA GLN A 389 -20.36 -3.37 1.86
C GLN A 389 -20.37 -1.86 2.18
N GLU A 390 -20.46 -1.00 1.16
CA GLU A 390 -20.61 0.45 1.33
C GLU A 390 -21.96 0.82 1.96
N GLN A 391 -23.06 0.23 1.47
CA GLN A 391 -24.42 0.45 1.99
C GLN A 391 -24.57 -0.01 3.44
N GLU A 392 -23.95 -1.14 3.78
CA GLU A 392 -23.91 -1.71 5.14
C GLU A 392 -22.89 -1.00 6.04
N GLN A 393 -22.14 -0.03 5.51
CA GLN A 393 -21.14 0.77 6.20
C GLN A 393 -20.09 -0.11 6.92
N VAL A 394 -19.68 -1.21 6.30
CA VAL A 394 -18.85 -2.23 6.96
C VAL A 394 -17.56 -1.66 7.53
N VAL A 395 -16.83 -0.83 6.76
CA VAL A 395 -15.62 -0.17 7.25
C VAL A 395 -15.91 0.69 8.48
N ARG A 396 -16.97 1.50 8.45
CA ARG A 396 -17.35 2.34 9.58
C ARG A 396 -17.67 1.50 10.82
N ARG A 397 -18.44 0.44 10.66
CA ARG A 397 -18.84 -0.49 11.73
C ARG A 397 -17.64 -1.24 12.33
N ILE A 398 -16.64 -1.61 11.52
CA ILE A 398 -15.36 -2.18 12.01
C ILE A 398 -14.67 -1.17 12.95
N PHE A 399 -14.53 0.09 12.52
CA PHE A 399 -13.88 1.14 13.33
C PHE A 399 -14.72 1.58 14.53
N ASP A 400 -16.04 1.47 14.48
CA ASP A 400 -16.94 1.65 15.62
C ASP A 400 -17.00 0.39 16.52
N MET A 401 -16.20 -0.64 16.22
CA MET A 401 -16.10 -1.91 16.94
C MET A 401 -17.44 -2.63 17.11
N ASP A 402 -18.30 -2.58 16.09
CA ASP A 402 -19.59 -3.27 16.08
C ASP A 402 -19.39 -4.78 15.79
N PRO A 403 -19.57 -5.65 16.80
CA PRO A 403 -19.29 -7.07 16.63
C PRO A 403 -20.40 -7.84 15.90
N SER A 404 -21.57 -7.23 15.68
CA SER A 404 -22.68 -7.86 14.94
C SER A 404 -22.36 -8.07 13.45
N LEU A 405 -21.25 -7.50 12.96
CA LEU A 405 -20.70 -7.84 11.64
C LEU A 405 -20.27 -9.31 11.51
N TRP A 406 -19.88 -9.95 12.61
CA TRP A 406 -19.29 -11.28 12.58
C TRP A 406 -20.11 -12.35 13.29
N THR A 407 -20.83 -11.97 14.37
CA THR A 407 -21.61 -12.93 15.14
C THR A 407 -22.74 -12.28 15.94
N GLU A 408 -23.83 -13.03 16.10
CA GLU A 408 -24.94 -12.71 17.00
C GLU A 408 -24.76 -13.33 18.41
N ASP A 409 -23.75 -14.17 18.61
CA ASP A 409 -23.48 -14.78 19.92
C ASP A 409 -22.94 -13.74 20.93
N PRO A 410 -23.58 -13.52 22.09
CA PRO A 410 -23.15 -12.50 23.05
C PRO A 410 -21.72 -12.69 23.59
N ASN A 411 -21.25 -13.93 23.74
CA ASN A 411 -19.89 -14.19 24.22
C ASN A 411 -18.86 -13.86 23.14
N GLY A 412 -19.12 -14.30 21.91
CA GLY A 412 -18.34 -13.90 20.73
C GLY A 412 -18.29 -12.39 20.57
N GLN A 413 -19.43 -11.69 20.70
CA GLN A 413 -19.47 -10.24 20.63
C GLN A 413 -18.66 -9.55 21.75
N ALA A 414 -18.64 -10.10 22.96
CA ALA A 414 -17.83 -9.59 24.05
C ALA A 414 -16.33 -9.78 23.78
N GLU A 415 -15.94 -10.93 23.23
CA GLU A 415 -14.56 -11.18 22.83
C GLU A 415 -14.11 -10.24 21.71
N ILE A 416 -14.88 -10.07 20.65
CA ILE A 416 -14.53 -9.21 19.50
C ILE A 416 -14.20 -7.78 19.95
N ARG A 417 -15.01 -7.20 20.84
CA ARG A 417 -14.77 -5.84 21.37
C ARG A 417 -13.43 -5.71 22.10
N GLN A 418 -12.85 -6.82 22.55
CA GLN A 418 -11.54 -6.89 23.20
C GLN A 418 -10.43 -7.36 22.24
N ARG A 419 -10.67 -7.43 20.93
CA ARG A 419 -9.70 -7.95 19.94
C ARG A 419 -9.45 -7.00 18.77
N LEU A 420 -10.07 -5.82 18.75
CA LEU A 420 -9.97 -4.84 17.67
C LEU A 420 -8.95 -3.72 17.92
N GLY A 421 -8.08 -3.85 18.94
CA GLY A 421 -7.04 -2.85 19.23
C GLY A 421 -6.04 -2.64 18.07
N TRP A 422 -5.93 -3.63 17.17
CA TRP A 422 -4.97 -3.62 16.05
C TRP A 422 -5.26 -2.55 15.01
N LEU A 423 -6.50 -2.07 14.92
CA LEU A 423 -6.92 -0.98 14.03
C LEU A 423 -6.08 0.29 14.22
N HIS A 424 -5.56 0.51 15.43
CA HIS A 424 -4.73 1.65 15.78
C HIS A 424 -3.28 1.28 16.14
N SER A 425 -2.89 0.01 15.98
CA SER A 425 -1.52 -0.46 16.27
C SER A 425 -0.43 0.37 15.57
N PRO A 426 -0.54 0.76 14.28
CA PRO A 426 0.48 1.59 13.64
C PRO A 426 0.76 2.90 14.40
N GLN A 427 -0.30 3.58 14.84
CA GLN A 427 -0.20 4.85 15.57
C GLN A 427 0.24 4.65 17.01
N ASN A 428 -0.34 3.66 17.70
CA ASN A 428 -0.04 3.36 19.10
C ASN A 428 1.45 2.98 19.27
N SER A 429 1.96 2.13 18.38
CA SER A 429 3.35 1.67 18.42
C SER A 429 4.35 2.76 18.05
N ARG A 430 3.94 3.81 17.33
CA ARG A 430 4.82 4.94 17.01
C ARG A 430 5.29 5.69 18.24
N VAL A 431 4.55 5.65 19.34
CA VAL A 431 5.00 6.27 20.61
C VAL A 431 6.12 5.45 21.25
N LEU A 432 6.14 4.13 21.05
CA LEU A 432 7.02 3.19 21.75
C LEU A 432 8.26 2.76 20.94
N HIS A 433 8.29 3.02 19.63
CA HIS A 433 9.35 2.51 18.76
C HIS A 433 10.77 2.93 19.20
N ARG A 434 10.93 4.14 19.76
CA ARG A 434 12.22 4.65 20.24
C ARG A 434 12.73 3.85 21.43
N ASP A 435 11.85 3.42 22.32
CA ASP A 435 12.22 2.62 23.49
C ASP A 435 12.73 1.23 23.05
N TYR A 436 12.11 0.64 22.02
CA TYR A 436 12.58 -0.62 21.44
C TYR A 436 13.95 -0.48 20.78
N GLN A 437 14.18 0.61 20.04
CA GLN A 437 15.48 0.91 19.43
C GLN A 437 16.57 1.12 20.48
N GLN A 438 16.29 1.89 21.54
CA GLN A 438 17.22 2.11 22.64
C GLN A 438 17.56 0.80 23.38
N LEU A 439 16.56 -0.06 23.61
CA LEU A 439 16.80 -1.37 24.22
C LEU A 439 17.67 -2.24 23.31
N ALA A 440 17.40 -2.28 22.01
CA ALA A 440 18.20 -3.01 21.03
C ALA A 440 19.65 -2.49 20.96
N GLU A 441 19.85 -1.18 20.97
CA GLU A 441 21.17 -0.54 21.09
C GLU A 441 21.89 -0.95 22.36
N SER A 442 21.19 -1.03 23.50
CA SER A 442 21.80 -1.47 24.76
C SER A 442 22.28 -2.93 24.69
N CYS A 443 21.51 -3.82 24.06
CA CYS A 443 21.88 -5.21 23.86
C CYS A 443 23.15 -5.32 22.99
N SER A 444 23.21 -4.56 21.89
CA SER A 444 24.36 -4.52 21.00
C SER A 444 25.61 -3.98 21.71
N LYS A 445 25.48 -2.87 22.48
CA LYS A 445 26.58 -2.29 23.29
C LYS A 445 27.12 -3.25 24.35
N ASP A 446 26.27 -4.09 24.92
CA ASP A 446 26.66 -5.11 25.89
C ASP A 446 27.33 -6.35 25.25
N GLY A 447 27.55 -6.33 23.93
CA GLY A 447 28.27 -7.37 23.18
C GLY A 447 27.39 -8.54 22.73
N LEU A 448 26.06 -8.39 22.78
CA LEU A 448 25.15 -9.40 22.22
C LEU A 448 25.13 -9.28 20.69
N THR A 449 25.31 -10.43 20.03
CA THR A 449 25.39 -10.54 18.57
C THR A 449 24.32 -11.45 17.99
N HIS A 450 23.65 -12.24 18.83
CA HIS A 450 22.61 -13.18 18.45
C HIS A 450 21.34 -12.89 19.26
N ALA A 451 20.18 -13.18 18.68
CA ALA A 451 18.92 -13.23 19.39
C ALA A 451 18.21 -14.55 19.08
N LEU A 452 17.73 -15.26 20.11
CA LEU A 452 16.90 -16.46 19.93
C LEU A 452 15.51 -16.20 20.49
N LEU A 453 14.52 -16.14 19.61
CA LEU A 453 13.12 -15.99 20.00
C LEU A 453 12.51 -17.35 20.30
N LEU A 454 12.03 -17.50 21.54
CA LEU A 454 11.28 -18.65 22.03
C LEU A 454 9.79 -18.30 21.97
N GLY A 455 9.09 -18.77 20.93
CA GLY A 455 7.74 -18.29 20.63
C GLY A 455 6.96 -19.26 19.75
N MET A 456 5.65 -19.04 19.68
CA MET A 456 4.73 -19.81 18.83
C MET A 456 3.70 -18.89 18.17
N GLY A 457 3.29 -19.24 16.94
CA GLY A 457 2.23 -18.55 16.20
C GLY A 457 2.54 -17.06 16.02
N GLY A 458 1.61 -16.19 16.45
CA GLY A 458 1.70 -14.75 16.18
C GLY A 458 2.87 -14.08 16.91
N SER A 459 3.41 -14.75 17.92
CA SER A 459 4.59 -14.31 18.67
C SER A 459 5.92 -14.65 17.99
N SER A 460 5.92 -15.44 16.91
CA SER A 460 7.15 -15.88 16.20
C SER A 460 7.12 -15.61 14.68
N LEU A 461 5.96 -15.70 14.03
CA LEU A 461 5.84 -15.63 12.58
C LEU A 461 6.21 -14.28 11.98
N ALA A 462 5.65 -13.17 12.48
CA ALA A 462 6.00 -11.84 11.99
C ALA A 462 7.51 -11.51 12.18
N PRO A 463 8.13 -11.80 13.34
CA PRO A 463 9.59 -11.72 13.50
C PRO A 463 10.39 -12.55 12.48
N GLU A 464 9.95 -13.77 12.18
CA GLU A 464 10.61 -14.62 11.18
C GLU A 464 10.56 -14.00 9.78
N VAL A 465 9.38 -13.55 9.35
CA VAL A 465 9.19 -12.86 8.07
C VAL A 465 10.12 -11.66 7.97
N LEU A 466 10.18 -10.83 9.02
CA LEU A 466 11.05 -9.67 9.04
C LEU A 466 12.53 -10.05 8.93
N ARG A 467 12.99 -11.08 9.65
CA ARG A 467 14.38 -11.58 9.57
C ARG A 467 14.73 -12.09 8.19
N LEU A 468 13.83 -12.85 7.55
CA LEU A 468 14.08 -13.47 6.25
C LEU A 468 14.04 -12.44 5.12
N THR A 469 13.16 -11.45 5.20
CA THR A 469 13.03 -10.40 4.18
C THR A 469 14.11 -9.31 4.30
N PHE A 470 14.41 -8.83 5.51
CA PHE A 470 15.38 -7.73 5.69
C PHE A 470 16.83 -8.20 5.88
N GLY A 471 17.04 -9.46 6.27
CA GLY A 471 18.35 -9.93 6.71
C GLY A 471 18.76 -9.32 8.06
N VAL A 472 20.08 -9.20 8.27
CA VAL A 472 20.66 -8.55 9.46
C VAL A 472 21.18 -7.17 9.07
N GLY A 473 20.57 -6.13 9.63
CA GLY A 473 20.94 -4.74 9.40
C GLY A 473 22.07 -4.26 10.31
N ARG A 474 22.01 -2.98 10.68
CA ARG A 474 22.98 -2.34 11.59
C ARG A 474 22.26 -1.62 12.72
N ILE A 475 22.90 -1.59 13.88
CA ILE A 475 22.50 -0.79 15.03
C ILE A 475 23.67 0.15 15.36
N GLY A 476 23.49 1.45 15.05
CA GLY A 476 24.60 2.40 15.05
C GLY A 476 25.74 1.93 14.14
N ASP A 477 26.96 1.87 14.69
CA ASP A 477 28.15 1.43 13.96
C ASP A 477 28.38 -0.09 13.99
N GLN A 478 27.55 -0.87 14.69
CA GLN A 478 27.69 -2.32 14.84
C GLN A 478 26.69 -3.07 13.97
N ASN A 479 26.99 -4.34 13.66
CA ASN A 479 25.99 -5.23 13.08
C ASN A 479 24.85 -5.41 14.08
N ALA A 480 23.63 -5.48 13.56
CA ALA A 480 22.47 -5.83 14.36
C ALA A 480 22.57 -7.28 14.86
N LEU A 481 21.68 -7.68 15.78
CA LEU A 481 21.68 -9.04 16.31
C LEU A 481 21.08 -9.99 15.25
N ASP A 482 21.73 -11.13 15.03
CA ASP A 482 21.20 -12.18 14.17
C ASP A 482 20.06 -12.91 14.89
N LEU A 483 18.82 -12.66 14.48
CA LEU A 483 17.63 -13.27 15.05
C LEU A 483 17.39 -14.67 14.46
N ALA A 484 17.25 -15.66 15.34
CA ALA A 484 16.73 -16.98 15.03
C ALA A 484 15.42 -17.23 15.79
N ILE A 485 14.57 -18.09 15.23
CA ILE A 485 13.27 -18.44 15.78
C ILE A 485 13.29 -19.92 16.19
N LEU A 486 12.86 -20.21 17.41
CA LEU A 486 12.55 -21.57 17.86
C LEU A 486 11.06 -21.68 18.14
N ASP A 487 10.37 -22.33 17.21
CA ASP A 487 8.93 -22.59 17.22
C ASP A 487 8.60 -24.07 16.91
N SER A 488 9.55 -24.96 17.19
CA SER A 488 9.33 -26.41 17.11
C SER A 488 9.90 -27.14 18.32
N THR A 489 9.19 -28.17 18.76
CA THR A 489 9.58 -29.07 19.85
C THR A 489 10.35 -30.30 19.35
N ASP A 490 10.60 -30.42 18.04
CA ASP A 490 11.50 -31.46 17.51
C ASP A 490 12.88 -31.33 18.19
N PRO A 491 13.40 -32.39 18.83
CA PRO A 491 14.66 -32.34 19.58
C PRO A 491 15.86 -31.89 18.76
N GLN A 492 15.92 -32.25 17.48
CA GLN A 492 17.01 -31.82 16.60
C GLN A 492 16.94 -30.31 16.36
N GLN A 493 15.76 -29.72 16.18
CA GLN A 493 15.63 -28.26 16.07
C GLN A 493 16.01 -27.53 17.36
N VAL A 494 15.66 -28.07 18.53
CA VAL A 494 16.08 -27.48 19.82
C VAL A 494 17.62 -27.49 19.95
N LEU A 495 18.27 -28.60 19.59
CA LEU A 495 19.73 -28.72 19.58
C LEU A 495 20.39 -27.79 18.54
N GLU A 496 19.84 -27.71 17.33
CA GLU A 496 20.31 -26.81 16.29
C GLU A 496 20.19 -25.35 16.73
N ALA A 497 19.06 -24.96 17.33
CA ALA A 497 18.87 -23.63 17.91
C ALA A 497 19.90 -23.33 19.00
N ALA A 498 20.16 -24.28 19.91
CA ALA A 498 21.19 -24.13 20.93
C ALA A 498 22.59 -23.99 20.33
N SER A 499 22.91 -24.73 19.27
CA SER A 499 24.21 -24.63 18.59
C SER A 499 24.44 -23.27 17.91
N ARG A 500 23.37 -22.61 17.46
CA ARG A 500 23.41 -21.28 16.81
C ARG A 500 23.27 -20.12 17.80
N ALA A 501 23.05 -20.42 19.08
CA ALA A 501 22.82 -19.44 20.14
C ALA A 501 23.91 -19.53 21.21
N PRO A 502 25.15 -19.05 20.93
CA PRO A 502 26.21 -19.00 21.94
C PRO A 502 25.75 -18.19 23.16
N LEU A 503 25.70 -18.84 24.33
CA LEU A 503 25.01 -18.33 25.52
C LEU A 503 25.51 -16.94 25.95
N GLU A 504 26.82 -16.70 25.89
CA GLU A 504 27.47 -15.45 26.28
C GLU A 504 27.16 -14.27 25.33
N GLN A 505 26.66 -14.54 24.13
CA GLN A 505 26.42 -13.53 23.09
C GLN A 505 24.97 -13.47 22.62
N THR A 506 24.09 -14.27 23.23
CA THR A 506 22.69 -14.41 22.81
C THR A 506 21.74 -13.67 23.75
N LEU A 507 20.79 -12.94 23.17
CA LEU A 507 19.58 -12.49 23.84
C LEU A 507 18.45 -13.50 23.59
N PHE A 508 17.91 -14.10 24.66
CA PHE A 508 16.73 -14.94 24.61
C PHE A 508 15.47 -14.10 24.77
N ILE A 509 14.55 -14.21 23.81
CA ILE A 509 13.27 -13.49 23.83
C ILE A 509 12.17 -14.50 24.13
N VAL A 510 11.66 -14.50 25.36
CA VAL A 510 10.54 -15.35 25.76
C VAL A 510 9.24 -14.65 25.37
N SER A 511 8.62 -15.10 24.28
CA SER A 511 7.51 -14.41 23.62
C SER A 511 6.23 -15.24 23.73
N SER A 512 5.34 -14.85 24.65
CA SER A 512 4.05 -15.51 24.83
C SER A 512 3.02 -14.53 25.38
N LYS A 513 1.94 -14.31 24.62
CA LYS A 513 0.85 -13.43 25.04
C LYS A 513 0.21 -13.88 26.36
N SER A 514 -0.12 -15.16 26.51
CA SER A 514 -0.72 -15.70 27.74
C SER A 514 0.29 -16.01 28.85
N GLY A 515 1.57 -16.21 28.49
CA GLY A 515 2.60 -16.73 29.39
C GLY A 515 2.47 -18.22 29.73
N THR A 516 1.49 -18.93 29.17
CA THR A 516 1.17 -20.32 29.51
C THR A 516 1.39 -21.32 28.37
N THR A 517 1.87 -20.87 27.21
CA THR A 517 2.13 -21.72 26.05
C THR A 517 3.15 -22.82 26.41
N SER A 518 2.75 -24.09 26.29
CA SER A 518 3.51 -25.25 26.79
C SER A 518 4.92 -25.32 26.19
N GLU A 519 5.01 -25.09 24.89
CA GLU A 519 6.23 -25.18 24.08
C GLU A 519 7.20 -24.05 24.45
N VAL A 520 6.71 -22.81 24.52
CA VAL A 520 7.51 -21.66 24.94
C VAL A 520 8.07 -21.88 26.35
N ASN A 521 7.25 -22.40 27.26
CA ASN A 521 7.70 -22.68 28.61
C ASN A 521 8.73 -23.83 28.64
N ALA A 522 8.61 -24.84 27.78
CA ALA A 522 9.60 -25.91 27.64
C ALA A 522 10.94 -25.38 27.10
N PHE A 523 10.92 -24.53 26.08
CA PHE A 523 12.12 -23.87 25.56
C PHE A 523 12.76 -23.00 26.64
N PHE A 524 11.95 -22.21 27.35
CA PHE A 524 12.43 -21.38 28.44
C PHE A 524 13.13 -22.22 29.51
N ASP A 525 12.52 -23.31 29.98
CA ASP A 525 13.13 -24.17 31.01
C ASP A 525 14.49 -24.72 30.56
N TYR A 526 14.60 -25.12 29.28
CA TYR A 526 15.85 -25.61 28.69
C TYR A 526 16.93 -24.52 28.60
N PHE A 527 16.65 -23.39 27.94
CA PHE A 527 17.64 -22.33 27.74
C PHE A 527 17.97 -21.59 29.03
N TRP A 528 17.02 -21.47 29.95
CA TRP A 528 17.27 -20.90 31.28
C TRP A 528 18.25 -21.77 32.08
N GLN A 529 18.08 -23.10 32.08
CA GLN A 529 19.01 -23.99 32.78
C GLN A 529 20.42 -23.89 32.18
N GLN A 530 20.53 -23.87 30.85
CA GLN A 530 21.84 -23.71 30.18
C GLN A 530 22.48 -22.36 30.51
N ALA A 531 21.73 -21.26 30.38
CA ALA A 531 22.23 -19.93 30.69
C ALA A 531 22.63 -19.81 32.17
N GLN A 532 21.86 -20.38 33.11
CA GLN A 532 22.25 -20.41 34.52
C GLN A 532 23.53 -21.20 34.76
N THR A 533 23.69 -22.33 34.10
CA THR A 533 24.88 -23.19 34.24
C THR A 533 26.13 -22.48 33.73
N THR A 534 26.03 -21.77 32.61
CA THR A 534 27.18 -21.14 31.94
C THR A 534 27.46 -19.72 32.43
N LEU A 535 26.42 -18.89 32.60
CA LEU A 535 26.54 -17.46 32.91
C LEU A 535 26.34 -17.14 34.40
N GLY A 536 25.85 -18.10 35.19
CA GLY A 536 25.55 -17.91 36.61
C GLY A 536 24.58 -16.73 36.84
N GLY A 537 24.96 -15.83 37.75
CA GLY A 537 24.16 -14.64 38.09
C GLY A 537 23.93 -13.65 36.94
N LYS A 538 24.66 -13.77 35.82
CA LYS A 538 24.47 -12.91 34.65
C LYS A 538 23.36 -13.38 33.72
N ALA A 539 22.85 -14.62 33.89
CA ALA A 539 21.86 -15.20 32.99
C ALA A 539 20.66 -14.29 32.75
N ALA A 540 20.13 -13.65 33.80
CA ALA A 540 18.94 -12.79 33.69
C ALA A 540 19.11 -11.60 32.72
N ALA A 541 20.33 -11.08 32.56
CA ALA A 541 20.63 -9.99 31.61
C ALA A 541 20.54 -10.42 30.13
N HIS A 542 20.44 -11.73 29.87
CA HIS A 542 20.29 -12.32 28.54
C HIS A 542 18.84 -12.68 28.22
N PHE A 543 17.86 -12.35 29.08
CA PHE A 543 16.46 -12.66 28.83
C PHE A 543 15.60 -11.40 28.78
N VAL A 544 14.69 -11.37 27.80
CA VAL A 544 13.59 -10.40 27.69
C VAL A 544 12.28 -11.17 27.60
N ALA A 545 11.24 -10.66 28.26
CA ALA A 545 9.88 -11.19 28.12
C ALA A 545 9.02 -10.25 27.29
N ILE A 546 8.28 -10.79 26.31
CA ILE A 546 7.20 -10.09 25.61
C ILE A 546 5.89 -10.81 25.95
N THR A 547 4.99 -10.14 26.66
CA THR A 547 3.78 -10.76 27.19
C THR A 547 2.73 -9.71 27.57
N ASP A 548 1.47 -10.12 27.70
CA ASP A 548 0.45 -9.20 28.21
C ASP A 548 0.69 -8.83 29.69
N PRO A 549 0.22 -7.66 30.13
CA PRO A 549 0.20 -7.31 31.55
C PRO A 549 -0.56 -8.34 32.41
N GLY A 550 -0.01 -8.65 33.58
CA GLY A 550 -0.59 -9.52 34.61
C GLY A 550 -0.35 -11.01 34.41
N THR A 551 0.41 -11.43 33.40
CA THR A 551 0.62 -12.85 33.09
C THR A 551 1.62 -13.53 34.03
N VAL A 552 1.61 -14.87 34.03
CA VAL A 552 2.62 -15.67 34.75
C VAL A 552 4.03 -15.44 34.21
N LEU A 553 4.18 -15.13 32.92
CA LEU A 553 5.47 -14.82 32.30
C LEU A 553 5.99 -13.46 32.75
N GLU A 554 5.12 -12.45 32.89
CA GLU A 554 5.52 -11.16 33.46
C GLU A 554 6.03 -11.36 34.89
N LYS A 555 5.27 -12.06 35.73
CA LYS A 555 5.64 -12.33 37.12
C LYS A 555 6.98 -13.08 37.20
N LEU A 556 7.15 -14.12 36.38
CA LEU A 556 8.38 -14.89 36.29
C LEU A 556 9.59 -14.03 35.89
N ALA A 557 9.42 -13.16 34.88
CA ALA A 557 10.46 -12.27 34.41
C ALA A 557 10.88 -11.25 35.49
N ARG A 558 9.92 -10.74 36.27
CA ARG A 558 10.19 -9.87 37.43
C ARG A 558 10.95 -10.62 38.53
N GLU A 559 10.49 -11.82 38.89
CA GLU A 559 11.12 -12.65 39.92
C GLU A 559 12.55 -13.05 39.55
N LYS A 560 12.80 -13.33 38.26
CA LYS A 560 14.12 -13.71 37.75
C LYS A 560 15.01 -12.52 37.39
N GLY A 561 14.48 -11.30 37.41
CA GLY A 561 15.23 -10.07 37.11
C GLY A 561 15.66 -9.95 35.65
N PHE A 562 14.78 -10.33 34.70
CA PHE A 562 15.07 -10.23 33.26
C PHE A 562 15.47 -8.80 32.86
N ARG A 563 16.30 -8.69 31.81
CA ARG A 563 16.77 -7.39 31.26
C ARG A 563 15.62 -6.42 31.01
N ALA A 564 14.53 -6.91 30.41
CA ALA A 564 13.35 -6.10 30.15
C ALA A 564 12.08 -6.95 30.09
N ILE A 565 10.95 -6.27 30.30
CA ILE A 565 9.61 -6.80 30.11
C ILE A 565 8.88 -5.82 29.19
N LEU A 566 8.47 -6.29 28.02
CA LEU A 566 7.75 -5.51 27.03
C LEU A 566 6.27 -5.91 27.09
N ALA A 567 5.44 -4.96 27.51
CA ALA A 567 4.00 -5.19 27.65
C ALA A 567 3.33 -5.24 26.28
N GLY A 568 2.64 -6.34 26.01
CA GLY A 568 1.70 -6.46 24.89
C GLY A 568 0.43 -5.63 25.11
N ASP A 569 -0.39 -5.53 24.06
CA ASP A 569 -1.75 -5.01 24.16
C ASP A 569 -2.74 -6.18 24.30
N PRO A 570 -3.42 -6.32 25.45
CA PRO A 570 -4.48 -7.32 25.64
C PRO A 570 -5.55 -7.26 24.57
N GLN A 571 -5.81 -6.07 24.01
CA GLN A 571 -6.84 -5.81 23.00
C GLN A 571 -6.46 -6.25 21.57
N VAL A 572 -5.25 -6.78 21.36
CA VAL A 572 -4.74 -7.20 20.04
C VAL A 572 -4.56 -8.71 19.97
N GLY A 573 -5.36 -9.43 19.18
CA GLY A 573 -5.16 -10.88 19.00
C GLY A 573 -3.73 -11.24 18.53
N GLY A 574 -3.23 -12.43 18.91
CA GLY A 574 -1.83 -12.81 18.62
C GLY A 574 -1.46 -12.74 17.14
N ARG A 575 -2.33 -13.24 16.24
CA ARG A 575 -2.13 -13.16 14.78
C ARG A 575 -2.23 -11.75 14.18
N TYR A 576 -2.76 -10.77 14.93
CA TYR A 576 -2.84 -9.34 14.57
C TYR A 576 -1.76 -8.50 15.29
N SER A 577 -0.71 -9.13 15.83
CA SER A 577 0.27 -8.48 16.71
C SER A 577 1.58 -8.06 16.00
N ALA A 578 1.66 -8.19 14.67
CA ALA A 578 2.85 -7.89 13.89
C ALA A 578 3.36 -6.45 14.10
N LEU A 579 2.44 -5.49 14.25
CA LEU A 579 2.74 -4.07 14.46
C LEU A 579 2.68 -3.64 15.94
N THR A 580 2.92 -4.57 16.85
CA THR A 580 3.00 -4.37 18.32
C THR A 580 4.41 -4.75 18.81
N PRO A 581 4.76 -4.66 20.11
CA PRO A 581 6.08 -5.12 20.59
C PRO A 581 6.46 -6.55 20.18
N PHE A 582 5.48 -7.45 19.94
CA PHE A 582 5.74 -8.82 19.47
C PHE A 582 6.49 -8.89 18.13
N GLY A 583 6.20 -8.00 17.18
CA GLY A 583 6.94 -7.90 15.91
C GLY A 583 8.00 -6.80 15.92
N LEU A 584 7.72 -5.66 16.56
CA LEU A 584 8.56 -4.45 16.46
C LEU A 584 9.83 -4.53 17.29
N PHE A 585 9.84 -5.20 18.45
CA PHE A 585 11.08 -5.35 19.21
C PHE A 585 12.07 -6.29 18.52
N PRO A 586 11.67 -7.47 18.02
CA PRO A 586 12.53 -8.28 17.16
C PRO A 586 13.03 -7.52 15.93
N ALA A 587 12.18 -6.70 15.30
CA ALA A 587 12.58 -5.84 14.18
C ALA A 587 13.66 -4.80 14.58
N ALA A 588 13.56 -4.21 15.77
CA ALA A 588 14.58 -3.30 16.29
C ALA A 588 15.93 -4.01 16.50
N LEU A 589 15.90 -5.25 17.01
CA LEU A 589 17.12 -6.06 17.18
C LEU A 589 17.79 -6.41 15.84
N LEU A 590 17.03 -6.43 14.75
CA LEU A 590 17.53 -6.62 13.38
C LEU A 590 18.07 -5.34 12.73
N GLY A 591 17.97 -4.19 13.41
CA GLY A 591 18.38 -2.90 12.84
C GLY A 591 17.42 -2.37 11.78
N ILE A 592 16.16 -2.81 11.78
CA ILE A 592 15.13 -2.30 10.87
C ILE A 592 14.71 -0.90 11.31
N ASN A 593 14.56 0.02 10.36
CA ASN A 593 14.03 1.35 10.64
C ASN A 593 12.53 1.30 10.94
N LEU A 594 12.19 1.31 12.23
CA LEU A 594 10.80 1.24 12.69
C LEU A 594 9.97 2.45 12.28
N ASP A 595 10.56 3.64 12.16
CA ASP A 595 9.85 4.83 11.68
C ASP A 595 9.34 4.61 10.26
N THR A 596 10.19 4.10 9.36
CA THR A 596 9.80 3.82 7.97
C THR A 596 8.77 2.70 7.89
N LEU A 597 8.97 1.60 8.64
CA LEU A 597 8.02 0.48 8.65
C LEU A 597 6.64 0.91 9.14
N LEU A 598 6.57 1.65 10.24
CA LEU A 598 5.31 2.16 10.80
C LEU A 598 4.68 3.23 9.92
N GLN A 599 5.48 4.09 9.26
CA GLN A 599 4.96 5.07 8.30
C GLN A 599 4.23 4.39 7.12
N ARG A 600 4.76 3.28 6.61
CA ARG A 600 4.09 2.48 5.56
C ARG A 600 2.77 1.88 6.06
N ALA A 601 2.78 1.35 7.28
CA ALA A 601 1.58 0.81 7.92
C ALA A 601 0.50 1.89 8.17
N GLU A 602 0.87 3.04 8.73
CA GLU A 602 -0.04 4.17 8.96
C GLU A 602 -0.64 4.71 7.66
N ARG A 603 0.14 4.72 6.58
CA ARG A 603 -0.37 5.13 5.27
C ARG A 603 -1.43 4.15 4.76
N MET A 604 -1.23 2.85 4.92
CA MET A 604 -2.26 1.85 4.59
C MET A 604 -3.50 2.01 5.47
N MET A 605 -3.30 2.20 6.78
CA MET A 605 -4.38 2.47 7.73
C MET A 605 -5.20 3.69 7.31
N ALA A 606 -4.56 4.81 6.94
CA ALA A 606 -5.23 5.99 6.43
C ALA A 606 -6.04 5.72 5.15
N GLN A 607 -5.54 4.84 4.27
CA GLN A 607 -6.23 4.39 3.07
C GLN A 607 -7.40 3.42 3.35
N SER A 608 -7.46 2.88 4.56
CA SER A 608 -8.51 1.98 5.01
C SER A 608 -9.56 2.63 5.92
N LEU A 609 -9.47 3.95 6.16
CA LEU A 609 -10.41 4.67 7.01
C LEU A 609 -11.82 4.77 6.39
N PRO A 610 -12.88 4.92 7.21
CA PRO A 610 -14.27 5.04 6.73
C PRO A 610 -14.56 6.29 5.89
N ALA A 611 -13.66 7.29 5.90
CA ALA A 611 -13.84 8.53 5.15
C ALA A 611 -13.61 8.38 3.65
N LEU A 612 -12.97 7.29 3.22
CA LEU A 612 -12.74 7.00 1.81
C LEU A 612 -13.90 6.18 1.23
N PRO A 613 -14.25 6.38 -0.06
CA PRO A 613 -15.21 5.53 -0.75
C PRO A 613 -14.83 4.06 -0.64
N ALA A 614 -15.81 3.16 -0.55
CA ALA A 614 -15.58 1.72 -0.38
C ALA A 614 -14.66 1.15 -1.47
N ALA A 615 -14.91 1.54 -2.73
CA ALA A 615 -14.12 1.13 -3.89
C ALA A 615 -12.65 1.61 -3.87
N ARG A 616 -12.34 2.65 -3.09
CA ARG A 616 -10.98 3.18 -2.94
C ARG A 616 -10.22 2.53 -1.78
N ASN A 617 -10.92 1.82 -0.89
CA ASN A 617 -10.36 1.21 0.30
C ASN A 617 -9.71 -0.16 -0.04
N PRO A 618 -8.37 -0.27 -0.03
CA PRO A 618 -7.68 -1.48 -0.48
C PRO A 618 -7.94 -2.69 0.44
N GLY A 619 -8.08 -2.47 1.75
CA GLY A 619 -8.38 -3.54 2.71
C GLY A 619 -9.80 -4.08 2.53
N LEU A 620 -10.78 -3.19 2.36
CA LEU A 620 -12.17 -3.58 2.08
C LEU A 620 -12.27 -4.38 0.78
N VAL A 621 -11.75 -3.83 -0.32
CA VAL A 621 -11.88 -4.46 -1.64
C VAL A 621 -11.17 -5.82 -1.66
N LEU A 622 -9.97 -5.94 -1.10
CA LEU A 622 -9.29 -7.23 -0.98
C LEU A 622 -10.11 -8.22 -0.14
N GLY A 623 -10.62 -7.79 1.02
CA GLY A 623 -11.46 -8.65 1.86
C GLY A 623 -12.75 -9.09 1.17
N THR A 624 -13.36 -8.22 0.35
CA THR A 624 -14.50 -8.57 -0.49
C THR A 624 -14.12 -9.60 -1.56
N ILE A 625 -12.97 -9.44 -2.22
CA ILE A 625 -12.49 -10.44 -3.19
C ILE A 625 -12.29 -11.81 -2.51
N LEU A 626 -11.65 -11.83 -1.35
CA LEU A 626 -11.40 -13.06 -0.59
C LEU A 626 -12.71 -13.74 -0.15
N GLY A 627 -13.67 -12.97 0.37
CA GLY A 627 -14.97 -13.49 0.77
C GLY A 627 -15.79 -14.01 -0.41
N GLU A 628 -15.90 -13.24 -1.48
CA GLU A 628 -16.62 -13.63 -2.71
C GLU A 628 -15.96 -14.84 -3.40
N ALA A 629 -14.63 -14.95 -3.35
CA ALA A 629 -13.93 -16.13 -3.86
C ALA A 629 -14.39 -17.40 -3.17
N VAL A 630 -14.49 -17.42 -1.84
CA VAL A 630 -15.02 -18.58 -1.10
C VAL A 630 -16.47 -18.87 -1.47
N LEU A 631 -17.31 -17.85 -1.63
CA LEU A 631 -18.71 -18.01 -2.03
C LEU A 631 -18.86 -18.54 -3.47
N ASP A 632 -17.92 -18.22 -4.36
CA ASP A 632 -17.80 -18.76 -5.73
C ASP A 632 -17.21 -20.19 -5.77
N GLY A 633 -16.78 -20.74 -4.62
CA GLY A 633 -16.15 -22.06 -4.52
C GLY A 633 -14.62 -22.07 -4.68
N ARG A 634 -13.99 -20.89 -4.64
CA ARG A 634 -12.53 -20.67 -4.72
C ARG A 634 -11.93 -20.42 -3.34
N ASP A 635 -11.98 -21.43 -2.48
CA ASP A 635 -11.52 -21.35 -1.10
C ASP A 635 -10.00 -21.55 -0.94
N LYS A 636 -9.24 -21.88 -1.99
CA LYS A 636 -7.77 -22.05 -1.91
C LYS A 636 -7.04 -20.80 -2.37
N LEU A 637 -6.45 -20.09 -1.42
CA LEU A 637 -5.64 -18.90 -1.67
C LEU A 637 -4.18 -19.30 -1.89
N THR A 638 -3.74 -19.41 -3.14
CA THR A 638 -2.35 -19.76 -3.48
C THR A 638 -1.47 -18.52 -3.52
N ILE A 639 -0.36 -18.55 -2.79
CA ILE A 639 0.55 -17.42 -2.64
C ILE A 639 1.77 -17.62 -3.55
N LEU A 640 1.96 -16.68 -4.47
CA LEU A 640 3.16 -16.54 -5.29
C LEU A 640 3.93 -15.33 -4.76
N ALA A 641 5.15 -15.52 -4.28
CA ALA A 641 5.97 -14.43 -3.76
C ALA A 641 7.40 -14.54 -4.31
N GLU A 642 7.94 -13.41 -4.75
CA GLU A 642 9.33 -13.32 -5.19
C GLU A 642 10.28 -13.05 -4.04
N PRO A 643 11.57 -13.38 -4.16
CA PRO A 643 12.58 -12.90 -3.22
C PRO A 643 12.56 -11.37 -3.11
N PRO A 644 12.67 -10.79 -1.90
CA PRO A 644 12.87 -11.46 -0.60
C PRO A 644 11.57 -11.71 0.21
N PHE A 645 10.42 -11.75 -0.45
CA PHE A 645 9.08 -11.80 0.18
C PHE A 645 8.52 -13.22 0.35
N GLU A 646 9.26 -14.27 -0.01
CA GLU A 646 8.75 -15.65 0.01
C GLU A 646 8.22 -16.07 1.39
N SER A 647 8.85 -15.59 2.46
CA SER A 647 8.42 -15.89 3.83
C SER A 647 7.10 -15.26 4.24
N PHE A 648 6.63 -14.22 3.54
CA PHE A 648 5.41 -13.49 3.92
C PHE A 648 4.17 -14.41 3.95
N GLY A 649 4.12 -15.40 3.04
CA GLY A 649 3.05 -16.38 3.00
C GLY A 649 2.85 -17.15 4.29
N SER A 650 3.91 -17.40 5.06
CA SER A 650 3.83 -18.12 6.34
C SER A 650 3.09 -17.33 7.43
N TRP A 651 3.18 -16.00 7.43
CA TRP A 651 2.40 -15.15 8.34
C TRP A 651 0.95 -15.01 7.87
N LEU A 652 0.74 -14.84 6.56
CA LEU A 652 -0.60 -14.83 5.97
C LEU A 652 -1.35 -16.13 6.24
N GLU A 653 -0.65 -17.27 6.20
CA GLU A 653 -1.21 -18.57 6.53
C GLU A 653 -1.88 -18.56 7.90
N GLN A 654 -1.16 -18.10 8.93
CA GLN A 654 -1.74 -17.99 10.27
C GLN A 654 -2.90 -17.01 10.30
N LEU A 655 -2.69 -15.78 9.83
CA LEU A 655 -3.70 -14.73 9.91
C LEU A 655 -5.03 -15.20 9.32
N ILE A 656 -4.97 -15.80 8.14
CA ILE A 656 -6.14 -16.18 7.35
C ILE A 656 -6.75 -17.48 7.88
N ALA A 657 -5.95 -18.53 8.09
CA ALA A 657 -6.45 -19.84 8.50
C ALA A 657 -7.07 -19.80 9.90
N GLU A 658 -6.44 -19.12 10.86
CA GLU A 658 -7.01 -19.00 12.21
C GLU A 658 -8.24 -18.09 12.25
N SER A 659 -8.26 -17.02 11.46
CA SER A 659 -9.40 -16.10 11.45
C SER A 659 -10.61 -16.71 10.77
N THR A 660 -10.40 -17.43 9.65
CA THR A 660 -11.51 -17.86 8.80
C THR A 660 -11.91 -19.33 8.94
N GLY A 661 -11.03 -20.20 9.44
CA GLY A 661 -11.24 -21.65 9.52
C GLY A 661 -12.16 -22.10 10.65
N LYS A 662 -13.46 -21.76 10.57
CA LYS A 662 -14.46 -21.97 11.62
C LYS A 662 -15.81 -22.36 11.04
N GLU A 663 -16.61 -23.06 11.84
CA GLU A 663 -18.01 -23.36 11.52
C GLU A 663 -18.20 -24.04 10.13
N GLY A 664 -17.23 -24.86 9.71
CA GLY A 664 -17.25 -25.53 8.41
C GLY A 664 -16.92 -24.64 7.22
N LYS A 665 -16.49 -23.39 7.46
CA LYS A 665 -16.09 -22.41 6.45
C LYS A 665 -14.61 -22.05 6.62
N GLY A 666 -14.02 -21.40 5.62
CA GLY A 666 -12.70 -20.82 5.73
C GLY A 666 -11.99 -20.67 4.40
N ILE A 667 -10.98 -19.81 4.41
CA ILE A 667 -10.01 -19.67 3.34
C ILE A 667 -8.84 -20.59 3.67
N ILE A 668 -8.40 -21.37 2.70
CA ILE A 668 -7.28 -22.31 2.79
C ILE A 668 -6.06 -21.63 2.16
N PRO A 669 -5.19 -20.98 2.96
CA PRO A 669 -3.93 -20.44 2.45
C PRO A 669 -3.00 -21.57 2.01
N VAL A 670 -2.41 -21.41 0.83
CA VAL A 670 -1.49 -22.38 0.22
C VAL A 670 -0.14 -21.71 0.01
N ASP A 671 0.73 -21.83 1.01
CA ASP A 671 2.06 -21.23 1.04
C ASP A 671 3.12 -22.16 0.43
N LEU A 672 4.09 -21.58 -0.28
CA LEU A 672 5.24 -22.26 -0.90
C LEU A 672 4.87 -23.53 -1.71
N GLU A 673 3.72 -23.55 -2.38
CA GLU A 673 3.30 -24.68 -3.21
C GLU A 673 4.28 -24.87 -4.38
N PRO A 674 4.81 -26.09 -4.61
CA PRO A 674 5.66 -26.34 -5.76
C PRO A 674 4.90 -26.03 -7.05
N PRO A 675 5.51 -25.29 -7.97
CA PRO A 675 4.80 -24.91 -9.16
C PRO A 675 4.62 -26.08 -10.13
N VAL A 676 3.46 -26.12 -10.75
CA VAL A 676 3.09 -27.01 -11.85
C VAL A 676 2.60 -26.19 -13.05
N ALA A 677 2.35 -26.85 -14.19
CA ALA A 677 1.72 -26.21 -15.34
C ALA A 677 0.28 -25.77 -15.00
N ALA A 678 -0.19 -24.67 -15.62
CA ALA A 678 -1.42 -23.99 -15.22
C ALA A 678 -2.66 -24.92 -15.24
N GLU A 679 -2.69 -25.85 -16.18
CA GLU A 679 -3.75 -26.85 -16.37
C GLU A 679 -3.86 -27.90 -15.24
N HIS A 680 -2.86 -28.01 -14.36
CA HIS A 680 -2.89 -28.95 -13.22
C HIS A 680 -3.54 -28.34 -11.98
N TYR A 681 -3.75 -27.02 -11.93
CA TYR A 681 -4.42 -26.39 -10.80
C TYR A 681 -5.94 -26.57 -10.89
N GLY A 682 -6.57 -26.86 -9.75
CA GLY A 682 -8.01 -26.87 -9.62
C GLY A 682 -8.67 -25.52 -9.93
N GLU A 683 -9.94 -25.55 -10.33
CA GLU A 683 -10.73 -24.33 -10.55
C GLU A 683 -11.09 -23.59 -9.25
N ASP A 684 -10.80 -24.18 -8.09
CA ASP A 684 -11.03 -23.69 -6.73
C ASP A 684 -9.92 -22.74 -6.21
N ARG A 685 -9.02 -22.31 -7.10
CA ARG A 685 -7.90 -21.41 -6.77
C ARG A 685 -8.26 -19.94 -6.92
N LEU A 686 -7.73 -19.15 -5.98
CA LEU A 686 -7.43 -17.74 -6.09
C LEU A 686 -5.93 -17.53 -5.89
N PHE A 687 -5.25 -16.91 -6.85
CA PHE A 687 -3.82 -16.62 -6.72
C PHE A 687 -3.60 -15.16 -6.29
N VAL A 688 -2.64 -14.97 -5.40
CA VAL A 688 -2.08 -13.67 -5.08
C VAL A 688 -0.59 -13.68 -5.37
N TYR A 689 -0.12 -12.65 -6.03
CA TYR A 689 1.25 -12.55 -6.50
C TYR A 689 1.91 -11.28 -5.97
N PHE A 690 2.85 -11.47 -5.03
CA PHE A 690 3.73 -10.43 -4.50
C PHE A 690 4.93 -10.27 -5.42
N ARG A 691 4.86 -9.26 -6.30
CA ARG A 691 5.84 -8.96 -7.33
C ARG A 691 6.84 -7.91 -6.85
N SER A 692 8.11 -8.18 -7.06
CA SER A 692 9.24 -7.30 -6.75
C SER A 692 10.02 -6.90 -8.02
N ASN A 693 10.29 -7.88 -8.90
CA ASN A 693 11.12 -7.74 -10.09
C ASN A 693 10.51 -8.42 -11.33
N GLY A 694 9.41 -9.17 -11.17
CA GLY A 694 8.68 -9.78 -12.28
C GLY A 694 9.20 -11.15 -12.73
N LEU A 695 10.05 -11.81 -11.93
CA LEU A 695 10.46 -13.21 -12.06
C LEU A 695 9.29 -14.17 -12.36
N TRP A 696 8.11 -13.96 -11.80
CA TRP A 696 6.95 -14.85 -12.00
C TRP A 696 5.88 -14.29 -12.97
N ASP A 697 6.17 -13.22 -13.73
CA ASP A 697 5.18 -12.58 -14.60
C ASP A 697 4.63 -13.50 -15.71
N GLU A 698 5.49 -14.29 -16.35
CA GLU A 698 5.06 -15.27 -17.37
C GLU A 698 4.12 -16.32 -16.79
N ARG A 699 4.40 -16.78 -15.56
CA ARG A 699 3.54 -17.75 -14.87
C ARG A 699 2.21 -17.13 -14.48
N ALA A 700 2.23 -15.92 -13.91
CA ALA A 700 1.00 -15.21 -13.57
C ALA A 700 0.10 -15.02 -14.80
N ASN A 701 0.70 -14.71 -15.95
CA ASN A 701 -0.03 -14.60 -17.23
C ASN A 701 -0.58 -15.96 -17.70
N ALA A 702 0.19 -17.05 -17.60
CA ALA A 702 -0.28 -18.39 -17.94
C ALA A 702 -1.48 -18.83 -17.07
N LEU A 703 -1.44 -18.52 -15.77
CA LEU A 703 -2.56 -18.80 -14.85
C LEU A 703 -3.82 -18.01 -15.22
N ARG A 704 -3.70 -16.72 -15.58
CA ARG A 704 -4.83 -15.92 -16.07
C ARG A 704 -5.41 -16.47 -17.38
N GLN A 705 -4.55 -16.88 -18.31
CA GLN A 705 -4.98 -17.49 -19.57
C GLN A 705 -5.71 -18.83 -19.35
N ALA A 706 -5.33 -19.58 -18.31
CA ALA A 706 -6.04 -20.76 -17.85
C ALA A 706 -7.36 -20.46 -17.10
N GLY A 707 -7.69 -19.18 -16.88
CA GLY A 707 -8.94 -18.75 -16.28
C GLY A 707 -8.90 -18.56 -14.75
N HIS A 708 -7.73 -18.69 -14.12
CA HIS A 708 -7.61 -18.43 -12.69
C HIS A 708 -7.57 -16.93 -12.40
N PRO A 709 -8.20 -16.46 -11.31
CA PRO A 709 -7.97 -15.11 -10.79
C PRO A 709 -6.56 -15.01 -10.20
N VAL A 710 -5.82 -13.97 -10.58
CA VAL A 710 -4.42 -13.72 -10.19
C VAL A 710 -4.24 -12.23 -9.86
N LEU A 711 -4.38 -11.90 -8.58
CA LEU A 711 -4.21 -10.53 -8.07
C LEU A 711 -2.72 -10.21 -7.91
N VAL A 712 -2.27 -9.05 -8.40
CA VAL A 712 -0.86 -8.65 -8.31
C VAL A 712 -0.67 -7.48 -7.36
N PHE A 713 0.24 -7.67 -6.41
CA PHE A 713 0.69 -6.69 -5.45
C PHE A 713 2.15 -6.36 -5.73
N ASP A 714 2.39 -5.14 -6.20
CA ASP A 714 3.74 -4.61 -6.45
C ASP A 714 4.37 -4.12 -5.14
N LEU A 715 5.45 -4.76 -4.72
CA LEU A 715 6.23 -4.39 -3.54
C LEU A 715 7.57 -3.78 -3.98
N LYS A 716 7.79 -2.51 -3.62
CA LYS A 716 8.96 -1.74 -4.06
C LYS A 716 10.21 -2.11 -3.26
N ASP A 717 10.04 -2.26 -1.95
CA ASP A 717 11.12 -2.63 -1.04
C ASP A 717 10.56 -3.36 0.19
N ALA A 718 11.45 -3.89 1.03
CA ALA A 718 11.08 -4.66 2.21
C ALA A 718 10.18 -3.89 3.21
N TYR A 719 10.22 -2.56 3.25
CA TYR A 719 9.38 -1.77 4.14
C TYR A 719 7.91 -1.75 3.75
N ASP A 720 7.57 -2.12 2.51
CA ASP A 720 6.17 -2.28 2.11
C ASP A 720 5.47 -3.40 2.90
N LEU A 721 6.19 -4.32 3.55
CA LEU A 721 5.61 -5.27 4.50
C LEU A 721 4.82 -4.59 5.63
N GLY A 722 5.23 -3.38 6.06
CA GLY A 722 4.46 -2.60 7.03
C GLY A 722 3.04 -2.28 6.55
N ALA A 723 2.91 -1.91 5.27
CA ALA A 723 1.61 -1.68 4.65
C ALA A 723 0.83 -2.98 4.45
N GLU A 724 1.51 -4.05 4.03
CA GLU A 724 0.85 -5.34 3.79
C GLU A 724 0.34 -6.00 5.07
N PHE A 725 1.07 -5.93 6.20
CA PHE A 725 0.55 -6.42 7.49
C PHE A 725 -0.83 -5.81 7.78
N TYR A 726 -0.96 -4.49 7.69
CA TYR A 726 -2.23 -3.82 7.95
C TYR A 726 -3.31 -4.13 6.89
N ARG A 727 -2.95 -4.13 5.59
CA ARG A 727 -3.91 -4.40 4.50
C ARG A 727 -4.55 -5.77 4.68
N TRP A 728 -3.74 -6.79 4.98
CA TRP A 728 -4.19 -8.17 5.12
C TRP A 728 -4.96 -8.41 6.40
N GLU A 729 -4.62 -7.73 7.51
CA GLU A 729 -5.44 -7.73 8.74
C GLU A 729 -6.86 -7.19 8.45
N MET A 730 -6.96 -6.05 7.76
CA MET A 730 -8.25 -5.47 7.35
C MET A 730 -9.01 -6.37 6.38
N ALA A 731 -8.34 -6.91 5.37
CA ALA A 731 -8.95 -7.80 4.38
C ALA A 731 -9.50 -9.08 5.03
N THR A 732 -8.74 -9.66 5.97
CA THR A 732 -9.17 -10.86 6.69
C THR A 732 -10.38 -10.59 7.56
N ALA A 733 -10.43 -9.45 8.26
CA ALA A 733 -11.58 -9.05 9.07
C ALA A 733 -12.85 -8.88 8.21
N VAL A 734 -12.73 -8.24 7.03
CA VAL A 734 -13.84 -8.09 6.08
C VAL A 734 -14.28 -9.44 5.49
N ALA A 735 -13.34 -10.29 5.10
CA ALA A 735 -13.66 -11.62 4.59
C ALA A 735 -14.40 -12.47 5.64
N SER A 736 -13.95 -12.43 6.91
CA SER A 736 -14.66 -13.08 8.02
C SER A 736 -16.09 -12.55 8.20
N ALA A 737 -16.33 -11.25 8.02
CA ALA A 737 -17.68 -10.68 8.10
C ALA A 737 -18.57 -11.20 6.96
N ILE A 738 -18.06 -11.25 5.73
CA ILE A 738 -18.79 -11.79 4.56
C ILE A 738 -19.12 -13.27 4.75
N LEU A 739 -18.20 -14.03 5.34
CA LEU A 739 -18.42 -15.44 5.66
C LEU A 739 -19.34 -15.66 6.87
N GLY A 740 -19.65 -14.61 7.63
CA GLY A 740 -20.48 -14.66 8.84
C GLY A 740 -19.86 -15.53 9.92
N ILE A 741 -18.58 -15.28 10.24
CA ILE A 741 -17.80 -16.02 11.25
C ILE A 741 -17.04 -15.06 12.15
N ASN A 742 -16.82 -15.45 13.40
CA ASN A 742 -15.95 -14.70 14.30
C ASN A 742 -14.48 -14.79 13.86
N GLY A 743 -13.96 -13.70 13.29
CA GLY A 743 -12.57 -13.59 12.83
C GLY A 743 -11.53 -13.54 13.96
N PHE A 744 -11.95 -13.38 15.22
CA PHE A 744 -11.07 -12.95 16.32
C PHE A 744 -10.91 -13.96 17.45
N ASP A 745 -11.66 -15.05 17.44
CA ASP A 745 -11.52 -16.19 18.35
C ASP A 745 -10.73 -17.36 17.72
N GLN A 746 -10.65 -18.48 18.45
CA GLN A 746 -9.98 -19.73 18.01
C GLN A 746 -10.45 -20.93 18.86
N PRO A 747 -11.72 -21.36 18.75
CA PRO A 747 -12.29 -22.36 19.65
C PRO A 747 -11.69 -23.77 19.46
N ASP A 748 -11.21 -24.10 18.26
CA ASP A 748 -10.88 -25.48 17.90
C ASP A 748 -9.43 -25.89 18.21
N VAL A 749 -8.58 -24.93 18.62
CA VAL A 749 -7.20 -25.24 19.02
C VAL A 749 -7.12 -25.86 20.42
N GLN A 750 -8.15 -25.71 21.25
CA GLN A 750 -8.12 -26.15 22.65
C GLN A 750 -8.22 -27.68 22.80
N ASP A 751 -9.04 -28.35 21.98
CA ASP A 751 -9.20 -29.83 22.05
C ASP A 751 -7.86 -30.56 21.88
N ASN A 752 -7.03 -30.10 20.93
CA ASN A 752 -5.70 -30.64 20.75
C ASN A 752 -4.82 -30.45 22.00
N LYS A 753 -4.82 -29.24 22.59
CA LYS A 753 -4.03 -28.94 23.80
C LYS A 753 -4.43 -29.84 24.97
N ASP A 754 -5.73 -30.07 25.14
CA ASP A 754 -6.26 -30.93 26.21
C ASP A 754 -5.87 -32.40 25.98
N ARG A 755 -5.90 -32.89 24.74
CA ARG A 755 -5.43 -34.25 24.39
C ARG A 755 -3.95 -34.42 24.63
N THR A 756 -3.12 -33.49 24.16
CA THR A 756 -1.67 -33.50 24.42
C THR A 756 -1.37 -33.52 25.91
N THR A 757 -2.07 -32.68 26.69
CA THR A 757 -1.90 -32.62 28.16
C THR A 757 -2.20 -33.97 28.80
N ARG A 758 -3.32 -34.61 28.44
CA ARG A 758 -3.66 -35.95 28.94
C ARG A 758 -2.62 -37.00 28.61
N LYS A 759 -2.06 -36.98 27.39
CA LYS A 759 -0.99 -37.91 26.96
C LYS A 759 0.27 -37.73 27.79
N ILE A 760 0.65 -36.48 28.08
CA ILE A 760 1.81 -36.17 28.92
C ILE A 760 1.57 -36.61 30.38
N GLU A 761 0.38 -36.37 30.93
CA GLU A 761 0.02 -36.80 32.28
C GLU A 761 0.03 -38.33 32.42
N GLU A 762 -0.48 -39.03 31.41
CA GLU A 762 -0.44 -40.49 31.34
C GLU A 762 1.00 -41.00 31.27
N TYR A 763 1.81 -40.45 30.35
CA TYR A 763 3.23 -40.80 30.24
C TYR A 763 3.98 -40.60 31.56
N ARG A 764 3.75 -39.51 32.28
CA ARG A 764 4.38 -39.27 33.59
C ARG A 764 4.03 -40.33 34.64
N ARG A 765 2.88 -41.00 34.50
CA ARG A 765 2.44 -42.06 35.41
C ARG A 765 2.95 -43.44 35.00
N THR A 766 3.07 -43.71 33.70
CA THR A 766 3.32 -45.05 33.15
C THR A 766 4.71 -45.22 32.55
N ALA A 767 5.40 -44.12 32.25
CA ALA A 767 6.61 -44.05 31.41
C ALA A 767 6.44 -44.65 30.00
N VAL A 768 5.19 -44.80 29.54
CA VAL A 768 4.84 -45.35 28.22
C VAL A 768 3.87 -44.38 27.54
N LEU A 769 4.19 -43.98 26.32
CA LEU A 769 3.31 -43.14 25.51
C LEU A 769 2.44 -44.05 24.63
N ASP A 770 1.15 -44.16 24.94
CA ASP A 770 0.23 -45.01 24.18
C ASP A 770 -0.13 -44.39 22.82
N GLU A 771 0.36 -45.05 21.76
CA GLU A 771 0.15 -44.71 20.36
C GLU A 771 -1.03 -45.46 19.71
N GLY A 772 -1.67 -46.38 20.44
CA GLY A 772 -2.70 -47.27 19.92
C GLY A 772 -2.15 -48.38 19.00
N GLN A 773 -3.07 -49.15 18.40
CA GLN A 773 -2.73 -50.25 17.49
C GLN A 773 -2.61 -49.74 16.03
N PRO A 774 -1.53 -50.07 15.31
CA PRO A 774 -1.39 -49.68 13.91
C PRO A 774 -2.41 -50.41 13.03
N ARG A 775 -2.89 -49.73 11.99
CA ARG A 775 -3.72 -50.30 10.93
C ARG A 775 -2.89 -51.07 9.90
N TRP A 776 -1.61 -50.72 9.78
CA TRP A 776 -0.62 -51.35 8.92
C TRP A 776 0.76 -51.15 9.53
N GLU A 777 1.62 -52.15 9.42
CA GLU A 777 3.00 -52.11 9.92
C GLU A 777 3.91 -53.01 9.08
N ASN A 778 5.14 -52.55 8.84
CA ASN A 778 6.24 -53.35 8.31
C ASN A 778 7.58 -52.77 8.80
N GLU A 779 8.70 -53.19 8.21
CA GLU A 779 10.03 -52.67 8.56
C GLU A 779 10.25 -51.17 8.22
N GLN A 780 9.47 -50.61 7.30
CA GLN A 780 9.55 -49.20 6.91
C GLN A 780 8.89 -48.29 7.96
N GLY A 781 7.74 -48.70 8.49
CA GLY A 781 6.99 -47.87 9.44
C GLY A 781 5.66 -48.46 9.89
N ARG A 782 4.95 -47.63 10.65
CA ARG A 782 3.63 -47.92 11.25
C ARG A 782 2.61 -46.88 10.78
N VAL A 783 1.39 -47.30 10.44
CA VAL A 783 0.34 -46.42 9.93
C VAL A 783 -0.88 -46.47 10.86
N TYR A 784 -1.39 -45.31 11.22
CA TYR A 784 -2.54 -45.11 12.11
C TYR A 784 -3.59 -44.22 11.44
N GLY A 785 -4.81 -44.19 11.99
CA GLY A 785 -5.89 -43.32 11.51
C GLY A 785 -7.07 -44.08 10.91
N ILE A 786 -7.63 -43.55 9.83
CA ILE A 786 -8.78 -44.14 9.14
C ILE A 786 -8.44 -45.49 8.49
N GLN A 787 -9.46 -46.31 8.26
CA GLN A 787 -9.32 -47.56 7.51
C GLN A 787 -9.30 -47.24 6.02
N LEU A 788 -8.31 -47.76 5.29
CA LEU A 788 -8.22 -47.64 3.82
C LEU A 788 -8.54 -48.97 3.16
N GLU A 789 -9.24 -48.91 2.02
CA GLU A 789 -9.50 -50.08 1.19
C GLU A 789 -8.18 -50.60 0.58
N GLY A 790 -7.95 -51.91 0.64
CA GLY A 790 -6.72 -52.53 0.12
C GLY A 790 -5.47 -52.35 0.98
N LEU A 791 -5.56 -51.72 2.16
CA LEU A 791 -4.40 -51.42 3.01
C LEU A 791 -3.58 -52.67 3.40
N THR A 792 -4.25 -53.79 3.67
CA THR A 792 -3.58 -55.05 4.03
C THR A 792 -2.75 -55.66 2.90
N GLY A 793 -3.00 -55.26 1.65
CA GLY A 793 -2.25 -55.69 0.48
C GLY A 793 -1.06 -54.78 0.13
N ALA A 794 -0.94 -53.62 0.77
CA ALA A 794 0.17 -52.70 0.53
C ALA A 794 1.48 -53.26 1.09
N SER A 795 2.52 -53.29 0.27
CA SER A 795 3.87 -53.77 0.61
C SER A 795 4.82 -52.62 0.99
N THR A 796 4.52 -51.39 0.57
CA THR A 796 5.36 -50.21 0.79
C THR A 796 4.58 -49.02 1.32
N LEU A 797 5.25 -48.09 2.03
CA LEU A 797 4.64 -46.83 2.47
C LEU A 797 4.15 -45.97 1.29
N ARG A 798 4.87 -45.99 0.17
CA ARG A 798 4.42 -45.37 -1.08
C ARG A 798 3.05 -45.87 -1.52
N GLU A 799 2.82 -47.18 -1.50
CA GLU A 799 1.52 -47.78 -1.83
C GLU A 799 0.44 -47.34 -0.84
N VAL A 800 0.76 -47.25 0.45
CA VAL A 800 -0.17 -46.72 1.47
C VAL A 800 -0.56 -45.27 1.16
N VAL A 801 0.40 -44.40 0.85
CA VAL A 801 0.13 -43.01 0.46
C VAL A 801 -0.73 -42.96 -0.80
N GLN A 802 -0.44 -43.79 -1.81
CA GLN A 802 -1.26 -43.87 -3.02
C GLN A 802 -2.69 -44.32 -2.72
N LEU A 803 -2.90 -45.28 -1.83
CA LEU A 803 -4.23 -45.70 -1.39
C LEU A 803 -4.96 -44.56 -0.68
N PHE A 804 -4.27 -43.82 0.19
CA PHE A 804 -4.85 -42.66 0.87
C PHE A 804 -5.27 -41.55 -0.10
N LEU A 805 -4.43 -41.24 -1.09
CA LEU A 805 -4.72 -40.21 -2.07
C LEU A 805 -5.87 -40.56 -3.02
N ARG A 806 -6.27 -41.84 -3.13
CA ARG A 806 -7.49 -42.23 -3.89
C ARG A 806 -8.78 -41.74 -3.22
N GLU A 807 -8.72 -41.39 -1.93
CA GLU A 807 -9.84 -40.79 -1.20
C GLU A 807 -10.03 -39.29 -1.53
N ALA A 808 -9.13 -38.69 -2.31
CA ALA A 808 -9.19 -37.29 -2.70
C ALA A 808 -10.31 -37.03 -3.71
N ARG A 809 -11.03 -35.92 -3.49
CA ARG A 809 -12.13 -35.41 -4.32
C ARG A 809 -11.69 -34.11 -4.98
N LYS A 810 -12.36 -33.70 -6.07
CA LYS A 810 -11.98 -32.51 -6.88
C LYS A 810 -11.79 -31.22 -6.06
N GLU A 811 -12.57 -31.02 -5.00
CA GLU A 811 -12.54 -29.82 -4.16
C GLU A 811 -11.70 -29.99 -2.89
N ASP A 812 -11.00 -31.11 -2.74
CA ASP A 812 -10.16 -31.34 -1.56
C ASP A 812 -8.81 -30.63 -1.67
N TYR A 813 -8.15 -30.48 -0.52
CA TYR A 813 -6.73 -30.23 -0.42
C TYR A 813 -6.07 -31.35 0.41
N VAL A 814 -4.76 -31.52 0.24
CA VAL A 814 -3.94 -32.48 0.98
C VAL A 814 -3.01 -31.70 1.90
N ALA A 815 -3.20 -31.86 3.20
CA ALA A 815 -2.37 -31.23 4.23
C ALA A 815 -1.31 -32.21 4.72
N ILE A 816 -0.04 -31.87 4.52
CA ILE A 816 1.09 -32.60 5.08
C ILE A 816 1.46 -31.97 6.42
N ASN A 817 1.24 -32.71 7.50
CA ASN A 817 1.54 -32.29 8.87
C ASN A 817 2.81 -33.03 9.33
N ALA A 818 3.97 -32.37 9.17
CA ALA A 818 5.28 -32.96 9.40
C ALA A 818 5.78 -32.66 10.83
N TYR A 819 5.76 -33.67 11.70
CA TYR A 819 6.49 -33.67 12.98
C TYR A 819 7.89 -34.23 12.72
N LEU A 820 8.68 -33.38 12.05
CA LEU A 820 10.01 -33.64 11.51
C LEU A 820 10.85 -32.36 11.69
N PRO A 821 12.19 -32.45 11.68
CA PRO A 821 13.02 -31.26 11.80
C PRO A 821 12.81 -30.32 10.61
N ARG A 822 12.52 -29.04 10.89
CA ARG A 822 12.36 -28.00 9.87
C ARG A 822 13.72 -27.48 9.43
N ASN A 823 14.36 -28.23 8.53
CA ASN A 823 15.60 -27.84 7.88
C ASN A 823 15.47 -27.93 6.34
N SER A 824 16.47 -27.43 5.62
CA SER A 824 16.45 -27.37 4.16
C SER A 824 16.32 -28.75 3.50
N GLN A 825 16.95 -29.79 4.06
CA GLN A 825 16.90 -31.15 3.53
C GLN A 825 15.49 -31.73 3.64
N THR A 826 14.89 -31.66 4.83
CA THR A 826 13.52 -32.13 5.07
C THR A 826 12.51 -31.33 4.25
N LEU A 827 12.68 -30.01 4.15
CA LEU A 827 11.84 -29.17 3.31
C LEU A 827 11.91 -29.57 1.83
N GLU A 828 13.10 -29.79 1.28
CA GLU A 828 13.27 -30.17 -0.13
C GLU A 828 12.51 -31.47 -0.47
N VAL A 829 12.60 -32.47 0.39
CA VAL A 829 11.93 -33.77 0.18
C VAL A 829 10.41 -33.63 0.30
N LEU A 830 9.93 -32.88 1.29
CA LEU A 830 8.49 -32.63 1.46
C LEU A 830 7.93 -31.80 0.30
N GLN A 831 8.72 -30.89 -0.29
CA GLN A 831 8.31 -30.17 -1.50
C GLN A 831 8.21 -31.11 -2.71
N LYS A 832 9.11 -32.09 -2.85
CA LYS A 832 8.96 -33.16 -3.87
C LYS A 832 7.69 -33.97 -3.67
N LEU A 833 7.36 -34.33 -2.43
CA LEU A 833 6.13 -35.03 -2.10
C LEU A 833 4.88 -34.19 -2.44
N ARG A 834 4.86 -32.91 -2.08
CA ARG A 834 3.77 -31.97 -2.47
C ARG A 834 3.60 -31.90 -3.98
N HIS A 835 4.70 -31.75 -4.73
CA HIS A 835 4.65 -31.67 -6.18
C HIS A 835 4.02 -32.93 -6.79
N VAL A 836 4.46 -34.12 -6.35
CA VAL A 836 3.91 -35.40 -6.83
C VAL A 836 2.43 -35.58 -6.46
N ILE A 837 2.02 -35.13 -5.27
CA ILE A 837 0.60 -35.16 -4.87
C ILE A 837 -0.23 -34.22 -5.75
N LEU A 838 0.23 -32.99 -5.95
CA LEU A 838 -0.46 -31.99 -6.77
C LEU A 838 -0.61 -32.47 -8.21
N GLU A 839 0.45 -32.96 -8.85
CA GLU A 839 0.39 -33.47 -10.22
C GLU A 839 -0.56 -34.66 -10.37
N LYS A 840 -0.61 -35.55 -9.38
CA LYS A 840 -1.45 -36.77 -9.44
C LYS A 840 -2.92 -36.51 -9.14
N THR A 841 -3.22 -35.55 -8.28
CA THR A 841 -4.58 -35.36 -7.72
C THR A 841 -5.24 -34.07 -8.19
N GLY A 842 -4.48 -33.07 -8.64
CA GLY A 842 -4.95 -31.70 -8.87
C GLY A 842 -5.33 -30.94 -7.59
N CYS A 843 -5.30 -31.60 -6.43
CA CYS A 843 -5.65 -31.01 -5.14
C CYS A 843 -4.55 -30.06 -4.67
N ALA A 844 -4.97 -28.97 -4.02
CA ALA A 844 -4.01 -28.12 -3.32
C ALA A 844 -3.22 -28.87 -2.28
N THR A 845 -1.95 -28.54 -2.13
CA THR A 845 -1.10 -29.16 -1.11
C THR A 845 -0.65 -28.12 -0.10
N THR A 846 -0.83 -28.36 1.19
CA THR A 846 -0.27 -27.52 2.26
C THR A 846 0.78 -28.30 3.04
N LEU A 847 1.74 -27.59 3.64
CA LEU A 847 2.80 -28.20 4.45
C LEU A 847 3.00 -27.41 5.74
N GLY A 848 2.67 -28.05 6.86
CA GLY A 848 2.89 -27.52 8.19
C GLY A 848 3.93 -28.33 8.95
N PHE A 849 4.90 -27.67 9.56
CA PHE A 849 5.82 -28.30 10.52
C PHE A 849 5.21 -28.27 11.92
N GLY A 850 5.19 -29.42 12.59
CA GLY A 850 4.69 -29.56 13.95
C GLY A 850 5.70 -29.07 14.99
N PRO A 851 5.25 -28.57 16.14
CA PRO A 851 3.89 -28.16 16.50
C PRO A 851 3.48 -26.77 15.95
N ARG A 852 4.33 -26.04 15.22
CA ARG A 852 4.04 -24.68 14.71
C ARG A 852 2.67 -24.58 14.04
N PHE A 853 2.34 -25.51 13.14
CA PHE A 853 1.05 -25.45 12.42
C PHE A 853 -0.17 -25.56 13.35
N LEU A 854 -0.03 -26.13 14.55
CA LEU A 854 -1.11 -26.20 15.53
C LEU A 854 -1.54 -24.81 16.02
N HIS A 855 -0.64 -23.83 15.91
CA HIS A 855 -0.83 -22.41 16.19
C HIS A 855 -0.84 -21.59 14.88
N SER A 856 -1.19 -22.21 13.74
CA SER A 856 -1.57 -21.53 12.50
C SER A 856 -2.78 -22.22 11.87
N THR A 857 -2.56 -23.16 10.96
CA THR A 857 -3.61 -23.90 10.23
C THR A 857 -4.38 -24.89 11.09
N GLY A 858 -3.92 -25.18 12.30
CA GLY A 858 -4.57 -26.08 13.25
C GLY A 858 -6.04 -25.73 13.49
N GLN A 859 -6.38 -24.44 13.61
CA GLN A 859 -7.77 -23.99 13.70
C GLN A 859 -8.57 -24.40 12.46
N LEU A 860 -8.08 -24.09 11.25
CA LEU A 860 -8.70 -24.46 9.98
C LEU A 860 -8.86 -25.98 9.81
N HIS A 861 -7.86 -26.78 10.21
CA HIS A 861 -7.92 -28.24 10.07
C HIS A 861 -9.08 -28.88 10.85
N LYS A 862 -9.47 -28.27 11.99
CA LYS A 862 -10.54 -28.80 12.85
C LYS A 862 -11.87 -28.06 12.66
N GLY A 863 -11.84 -26.73 12.54
CA GLY A 863 -13.02 -25.87 12.42
C GLY A 863 -13.45 -25.57 10.99
N GLY A 864 -12.57 -25.72 10.00
CA GLY A 864 -12.82 -25.40 8.59
C GLY A 864 -13.67 -26.42 7.82
N PRO A 865 -13.77 -26.28 6.49
CA PRO A 865 -14.54 -27.19 5.64
C PRO A 865 -13.99 -28.61 5.66
N ASP A 866 -14.87 -29.62 5.50
CA ASP A 866 -14.48 -31.03 5.41
C ASP A 866 -13.96 -31.45 4.03
N ARG A 867 -12.95 -30.71 3.59
CA ARG A 867 -12.35 -30.80 2.26
C ARG A 867 -10.85 -31.12 2.32
N ALA A 868 -10.41 -31.86 3.34
CA ALA A 868 -8.99 -32.10 3.56
C ALA A 868 -8.68 -33.59 3.73
N LEU A 869 -7.55 -34.01 3.16
CA LEU A 869 -6.85 -35.24 3.49
C LEU A 869 -5.60 -34.87 4.30
N PHE A 870 -5.51 -35.34 5.53
CA PHE A 870 -4.38 -35.06 6.42
C PHE A 870 -3.38 -36.23 6.41
N LEU A 871 -2.18 -35.96 5.91
CA LEU A 871 -1.04 -36.86 5.98
C LEU A 871 -0.11 -36.39 7.11
N GLN A 872 -0.24 -36.98 8.29
CA GLN A 872 0.66 -36.70 9.41
C GLN A 872 1.90 -37.59 9.31
N ILE A 873 3.09 -37.02 9.41
CA ILE A 873 4.36 -37.74 9.33
C ILE A 873 5.13 -37.53 10.63
N THR A 874 5.60 -38.63 11.23
CA THR A 874 6.41 -38.64 12.46
C THR A 874 7.59 -39.59 12.26
N ARG A 875 8.69 -39.43 13.01
CA ARG A 875 9.87 -40.31 12.92
C ARG A 875 10.40 -40.72 14.29
N GLU A 876 11.16 -41.81 14.33
CA GLU A 876 12.01 -42.10 15.50
C GLU A 876 13.05 -40.99 15.65
N VAL A 877 13.28 -40.56 16.89
CA VAL A 877 14.22 -39.49 17.20
C VAL A 877 15.63 -40.08 17.32
N ASP A 878 16.59 -39.54 16.58
CA ASP A 878 18.00 -40.00 16.65
C ASP A 878 18.67 -39.62 17.98
N GLN A 879 18.43 -38.39 18.42
CA GLN A 879 18.93 -37.83 19.67
C GLN A 879 17.83 -37.03 20.35
N ASP A 880 17.40 -37.49 21.52
CA ASP A 880 16.38 -36.82 22.32
C ASP A 880 17.01 -35.94 23.42
N VAL A 881 16.23 -34.99 23.95
CA VAL A 881 16.67 -33.98 24.91
C VAL A 881 15.64 -33.82 26.03
N GLU A 882 16.08 -33.97 27.27
CA GLU A 882 15.25 -33.77 28.45
C GLU A 882 14.80 -32.31 28.63
N ILE A 883 13.55 -32.10 29.04
CA ILE A 883 13.04 -30.78 29.39
C ILE A 883 13.22 -30.57 30.90
N PRO A 884 14.04 -29.61 31.34
CA PRO A 884 14.40 -29.48 32.75
C PRO A 884 13.18 -29.30 33.65
N GLY A 885 13.09 -30.12 34.69
CA GLY A 885 12.02 -30.05 35.70
C GLY A 885 10.65 -30.57 35.24
N ARG A 886 10.50 -31.13 34.04
CA ARG A 886 9.21 -31.60 33.51
C ARG A 886 8.99 -33.10 33.50
N GLY A 887 10.05 -33.89 33.69
CA GLY A 887 10.01 -35.36 33.69
C GLY A 887 9.62 -35.97 32.34
N ILE A 888 9.86 -35.24 31.25
CA ILE A 888 9.65 -35.65 29.87
C ILE A 888 10.75 -35.01 29.00
N SER A 889 11.02 -35.63 27.85
CA SER A 889 11.87 -35.06 26.80
C SER A 889 11.09 -34.25 25.76
N PHE A 890 11.81 -33.52 24.91
CA PHE A 890 11.25 -32.84 23.75
C PHE A 890 10.65 -33.83 22.75
N GLY A 891 11.25 -35.01 22.55
CA GLY A 891 10.72 -36.05 21.66
C GLY A 891 9.39 -36.62 22.16
N ILE A 892 9.25 -36.81 23.48
CA ILE A 892 7.98 -37.21 24.08
C ILE A 892 6.93 -36.09 23.95
N LEU A 893 7.32 -34.83 24.13
CA LEU A 893 6.42 -33.69 23.96
C LEU A 893 5.91 -33.59 22.51
N GLU A 894 6.81 -33.63 21.52
CA GLU A 894 6.45 -33.62 20.11
C GLU A 894 5.55 -34.79 19.74
N ARG A 895 5.89 -36.01 20.19
CA ARG A 895 5.09 -37.21 19.92
C ARG A 895 3.69 -37.11 20.54
N ALA A 896 3.58 -36.58 21.76
CA ALA A 896 2.29 -36.34 22.42
C ALA A 896 1.46 -35.27 21.68
N GLN A 897 2.10 -34.27 21.08
CA GLN A 897 1.44 -33.28 20.23
C GLN A 897 0.90 -33.91 18.94
N ALA A 898 1.69 -34.75 18.27
CA ALA A 898 1.26 -35.48 17.08
C ALA A 898 0.04 -36.40 17.35
N LEU A 899 0.08 -37.14 18.47
CA LEU A 899 -1.03 -38.00 18.89
C LEU A 899 -2.28 -37.19 19.25
N GLY A 900 -2.12 -36.08 19.99
CA GLY A 900 -3.23 -35.20 20.33
C GLY A 900 -3.92 -34.63 19.10
N ASP A 901 -3.14 -34.26 18.08
CA ASP A 901 -3.63 -33.73 16.81
C ASP A 901 -4.37 -34.80 16.00
N LEU A 902 -3.80 -36.00 15.90
CA LEU A 902 -4.44 -37.15 15.24
C LEU A 902 -5.80 -37.47 15.89
N GLU A 903 -5.85 -37.53 17.22
CA GLU A 903 -7.06 -37.81 17.97
C GLU A 903 -8.12 -36.71 17.81
N ALA A 904 -7.71 -35.43 17.78
CA ALA A 904 -8.61 -34.30 17.54
C ALA A 904 -9.23 -34.37 16.13
N LEU A 905 -8.42 -34.67 15.11
CA LEU A 905 -8.87 -34.83 13.73
C LEU A 905 -9.84 -36.01 13.59
N LEU A 906 -9.52 -37.17 14.18
CA LEU A 906 -10.40 -38.35 14.17
C LEU A 906 -11.72 -38.10 14.91
N ALA A 907 -11.69 -37.39 16.05
CA ALA A 907 -12.90 -37.02 16.78
C ALA A 907 -13.84 -36.11 15.97
N ARG A 908 -13.28 -35.35 15.02
CA ARG A 908 -14.01 -34.53 14.03
C ARG A 908 -14.32 -35.29 12.73
N GLN A 909 -14.07 -36.59 12.69
CA GLN A 909 -14.28 -37.45 11.51
C GLN A 909 -13.49 -37.00 10.27
N ARG A 910 -12.36 -36.31 10.47
CA ARG A 910 -11.48 -35.91 9.37
C ARG A 910 -10.82 -37.13 8.74
N ARG A 911 -10.53 -37.04 7.43
CA ARG A 911 -9.77 -38.05 6.70
C ARG A 911 -8.28 -37.88 7.01
N VAL A 912 -7.79 -38.62 8.00
CA VAL A 912 -6.41 -38.51 8.47
C VAL A 912 -5.75 -39.88 8.56
N ILE A 913 -4.51 -39.95 8.09
CA ILE A 913 -3.58 -41.01 8.44
C ILE A 913 -2.32 -40.41 9.07
N ARG A 914 -1.72 -41.17 10.00
CA ARG A 914 -0.41 -40.88 10.55
C ARG A 914 0.56 -41.98 10.13
N ILE A 915 1.60 -41.60 9.39
CA ILE A 915 2.72 -42.45 9.05
C ILE A 915 3.85 -42.18 10.03
N HIS A 916 4.23 -43.21 10.77
CA HIS A 916 5.37 -43.18 11.66
C HIS A 916 6.54 -43.96 11.05
N LEU A 917 7.57 -43.21 10.64
CA LEU A 917 8.79 -43.70 10.02
C LEU A 917 9.70 -44.32 11.09
N THR A 918 10.10 -45.58 10.86
CA THR A 918 11.02 -46.30 11.76
C THR A 918 12.41 -46.42 11.12
N LYS A 919 12.53 -47.17 10.02
CA LYS A 919 13.75 -47.25 9.19
C LYS A 919 13.63 -46.53 7.85
N ALA A 920 12.42 -46.16 7.45
CA ALA A 920 12.18 -45.43 6.21
C ALA A 920 12.44 -43.92 6.36
N SER A 921 12.59 -43.28 5.21
CA SER A 921 12.73 -41.85 5.02
C SER A 921 11.45 -41.25 4.44
N VAL A 922 11.38 -39.93 4.31
CA VAL A 922 10.24 -39.26 3.65
C VAL A 922 10.23 -39.56 2.15
N GLU A 923 11.40 -39.81 1.55
CA GLU A 923 11.57 -40.19 0.16
C GLU A 923 10.84 -41.50 -0.19
N ASP A 924 10.70 -42.42 0.77
CA ASP A 924 9.97 -43.68 0.61
C ASP A 924 8.44 -43.49 0.48
N LEU A 925 7.94 -42.25 0.64
CA LEU A 925 6.53 -41.87 0.46
C LEU A 925 6.19 -41.44 -0.98
N ILE A 926 7.18 -41.12 -1.81
CA ILE A 926 7.04 -40.56 -3.18
C ILE A 926 6.95 -41.67 -4.23
#